data_AF-A0A2G6N5T2-F1
#
_entry.id   AF-A0A2G6N5T2-F1
#
_cell.length_a   1.000
_cell.length_b   1.000
_cell.length_c   1.000
_cell.angle_alpha   90.00
_cell.angle_beta   90.00
_cell.angle_gamma   90.00
#
_symmetry.space_group_name_H-M   'P 1'
#
loop_
_entity.id
_entity.type
_entity.pdbx_description
1 polymer ?
#
loop_
_entity_poly.entity_id
_entity_poly.type
_entity_poly.pdbx_seq_one_letter_code
_entity_poly.pdbx_strand_id
1 'polypeptide(L)'
;MAIMVFAALGAAIVPMIASSQFQQSAANRSAQAYYLAESGLRYAASLYLNESDDANRYAALDAVHDVTHRLSTDPFAFVLSFNPYYFQVDTDPAATTTLVTRFYGELADGFILPASGYLSVDDTIYSFSSAARSGSRITFSLAAGLTADVDTPVYPVARAGSGQTVSEGGDLSLEPGSGAMFPERNGSFVLGNQTYTYKEYQRASFLLTSIRRTDGSGFADFILATDEFIRLKQFVKVTSTGVVGNGDMAVSRDIVYHVQIPEEYRLVRESLHETFDNLDQWNPSSAGDHAIHALDGTNNVLRVTAVSQNDANSSSTSLIALNTGSVRFDPDRFDAQVKIGFLETATPPTHGCDPSPIPTYYSAGLCFRLYENANAYGLSFQRGNTTAAPPDNIENGLVPVDDAQTIVLWQATGNGTDKKWLAYKRIDDLVIMSDDVEGGAGGWTTTGDASGNDLWHIDTHPPGYAAGSHAWYYGINAEPRHFNTGNPNAGSLVSPPIDLCDFQQVRLLYATWYQTEPNPVQANDFDKKYVDVSTDNGATWETSEDFQVRYPDIPMGSWQEIEVDLNAYAGQTILIRFRFDSIDGNYNDWEGWYVDNIRIVGDYPLNQSTLLARFIQSASIAFDNGGPIAIDIGDTLVGGISGASATVRSEPLVSGGDWSSSNAAGTLLLDHVSGTLQIGERLAVTGKGELATITEFRAADNYIRGYFGTAAGCGTPNADPLDGHKHPHPIDPAEVHWPPDAGDSWTADNDYFELIQWDAVNPTVPDLALITSIERPDTVVRSSENALMADGSTLGLHTFGNGSLNLYFDDFAYQSIVDQPVAVSQPLQY
;
A
#
# COMPACT_ATOMS: atom_id res chain seq x y z
N MET A 1 8.08 -25.06 87.54
CA MET A 1 6.98 -24.33 86.86
C MET A 1 7.42 -23.45 85.68
N ALA A 2 8.71 -23.34 85.32
CA ALA A 2 9.14 -22.48 84.20
C ALA A 2 9.08 -23.16 82.80
N ILE A 3 9.06 -24.50 82.72
CA ILE A 3 9.15 -25.23 81.44
C ILE A 3 7.77 -25.57 80.82
N MET A 4 6.67 -25.56 81.58
CA MET A 4 5.32 -25.79 81.02
C MET A 4 4.69 -24.54 80.37
N VAL A 5 5.16 -23.33 80.71
CA VAL A 5 4.61 -22.08 80.15
C VAL A 5 5.16 -21.79 78.74
N PHE A 6 6.41 -22.20 78.45
CA PHE A 6 7.01 -22.03 77.11
C PHE A 6 6.49 -23.03 76.06
N ALA A 7 6.12 -24.25 76.46
CA ALA A 7 5.52 -25.22 75.54
C ALA A 7 4.08 -24.84 75.13
N ALA A 8 3.33 -24.16 76.01
CA ALA A 8 1.99 -23.66 75.71
C ALA A 8 1.99 -22.41 74.80
N LEU A 9 3.01 -21.54 74.91
CA LEU A 9 3.20 -20.41 74.00
C LEU A 9 3.72 -20.85 72.61
N GLY A 10 4.59 -21.87 72.54
CA GLY A 10 5.05 -22.42 71.26
C GLY A 10 3.92 -23.07 70.44
N ALA A 11 2.97 -23.75 71.08
CA ALA A 11 1.82 -24.36 70.42
C ALA A 11 0.75 -23.35 69.95
N ALA A 12 0.72 -22.14 70.50
CA ALA A 12 -0.18 -21.06 70.08
C ALA A 12 0.41 -20.18 68.94
N ILE A 13 1.73 -20.11 68.83
CA ILE A 13 2.45 -19.31 67.81
C ILE A 13 2.58 -20.07 66.48
N VAL A 14 2.66 -21.41 66.48
CA VAL A 14 2.77 -22.22 65.26
C VAL A 14 1.54 -22.11 64.34
N PRO A 15 0.28 -22.14 64.83
CA PRO A 15 -0.89 -21.86 64.00
C PRO A 15 -0.92 -20.41 63.48
N MET A 16 -0.41 -19.44 64.25
CA MET A 16 -0.38 -18.02 63.84
C MET A 16 0.67 -17.73 62.76
N ILE A 17 1.89 -18.29 62.86
CA ILE A 17 2.94 -18.13 61.84
C ILE A 17 2.62 -18.94 60.57
N ALA A 18 2.02 -20.13 60.72
CA ALA A 18 1.48 -20.86 59.59
C ALA A 18 0.35 -20.06 58.93
N SER A 19 -0.61 -19.52 59.69
CA SER A 19 -1.69 -18.70 59.13
C SER A 19 -1.20 -17.42 58.44
N SER A 20 -0.14 -16.78 58.95
CA SER A 20 0.42 -15.57 58.33
C SER A 20 1.20 -15.88 57.05
N GLN A 21 1.96 -16.98 57.00
CA GLN A 21 2.61 -17.44 55.76
C GLN A 21 1.61 -17.99 54.75
N PHE A 22 0.54 -18.67 55.18
CA PHE A 22 -0.57 -19.07 54.32
C PHE A 22 -1.32 -17.86 53.78
N GLN A 23 -1.60 -16.82 54.60
CA GLN A 23 -2.22 -15.58 54.14
C GLN A 23 -1.36 -14.82 53.13
N GLN A 24 -0.04 -14.76 53.33
CA GLN A 24 0.88 -14.10 52.39
C GLN A 24 1.03 -14.91 51.08
N SER A 25 1.07 -16.24 51.16
CA SER A 25 1.11 -17.12 49.99
C SER A 25 -0.22 -17.15 49.22
N ALA A 26 -1.36 -17.10 49.92
CA ALA A 26 -2.69 -17.04 49.33
C ALA A 26 -2.96 -15.67 48.72
N ALA A 27 -2.48 -14.57 49.32
CA ALA A 27 -2.54 -13.24 48.73
C ALA A 27 -1.70 -13.16 47.44
N ASN A 28 -0.49 -13.73 47.44
CA ASN A 28 0.35 -13.79 46.23
C ASN A 28 -0.27 -14.67 45.14
N ARG A 29 -0.81 -15.85 45.47
CA ARG A 29 -1.51 -16.72 44.51
C ARG A 29 -2.80 -16.09 44.00
N SER A 30 -3.51 -15.35 44.84
CA SER A 30 -4.68 -14.57 44.46
C SER A 30 -4.33 -13.44 43.49
N ALA A 31 -3.20 -12.75 43.68
CA ALA A 31 -2.73 -11.73 42.75
C ALA A 31 -2.31 -12.36 41.41
N GLN A 32 -1.63 -13.52 41.45
CA GLN A 32 -1.30 -14.27 40.24
C GLN A 32 -2.54 -14.74 39.47
N ALA A 33 -3.56 -15.24 40.18
CA ALA A 33 -4.84 -15.61 39.57
C ALA A 33 -5.54 -14.41 38.93
N TYR A 34 -5.47 -13.23 39.55
CA TYR A 34 -5.98 -11.99 38.96
C TYR A 34 -5.24 -11.60 37.66
N TYR A 35 -3.90 -11.56 37.66
CA TYR A 35 -3.14 -11.24 36.44
C TYR A 35 -3.36 -12.26 35.31
N LEU A 36 -3.59 -13.52 35.69
CA LEU A 36 -3.87 -14.59 34.75
C LEU A 36 -5.26 -14.44 34.11
N ALA A 37 -6.26 -13.99 34.89
CA ALA A 37 -7.56 -13.59 34.34
C ALA A 37 -7.42 -12.37 33.39
N GLU A 38 -6.61 -11.37 33.74
CA GLU A 38 -6.34 -10.24 32.82
C GLU A 38 -5.67 -10.70 31.51
N SER A 39 -4.75 -11.67 31.59
CA SER A 39 -4.10 -12.25 30.41
C SER A 39 -5.10 -12.99 29.53
N GLY A 40 -6.05 -13.71 30.11
CA GLY A 40 -7.12 -14.37 29.36
C GLY A 40 -7.95 -13.40 28.53
N LEU A 41 -8.24 -12.21 29.07
CA LEU A 41 -8.98 -11.18 28.33
C LEU A 41 -8.17 -10.57 27.20
N ARG A 42 -6.87 -10.32 27.42
CA ARG A 42 -5.98 -9.86 26.35
C ARG A 42 -5.90 -10.88 25.22
N TYR A 43 -5.88 -12.17 25.57
CA TYR A 43 -5.93 -13.27 24.61
C TYR A 43 -7.25 -13.31 23.82
N ALA A 44 -8.40 -13.16 24.49
CA ALA A 44 -9.69 -13.05 23.82
C ALA A 44 -9.74 -11.85 22.86
N ALA A 45 -9.25 -10.69 23.31
CA ALA A 45 -9.19 -9.48 22.50
C ALA A 45 -8.27 -9.65 21.29
N SER A 46 -7.12 -10.32 21.43
CA SER A 46 -6.24 -10.58 20.29
C SER A 46 -6.87 -11.50 19.26
N LEU A 47 -7.62 -12.52 19.69
CA LEU A 47 -8.36 -13.38 18.75
C LEU A 47 -9.44 -12.59 18.01
N TYR A 48 -10.24 -11.81 18.73
CA TYR A 48 -11.30 -10.99 18.12
C TYR A 48 -10.75 -9.93 17.16
N LEU A 49 -9.63 -9.28 17.48
CA LEU A 49 -9.05 -8.23 16.64
C LEU A 49 -8.29 -8.75 15.42
N ASN A 50 -7.97 -10.04 15.37
CA ASN A 50 -7.22 -10.65 14.26
C ASN A 50 -8.13 -11.16 13.13
N GLU A 51 -9.44 -11.20 13.34
CA GLU A 51 -10.41 -11.66 12.34
C GLU A 51 -11.00 -10.47 11.56
N SER A 52 -11.18 -10.65 10.25
CA SER A 52 -11.56 -9.59 9.31
C SER A 52 -13.06 -9.30 9.27
N ASP A 53 -13.91 -10.33 9.45
CA ASP A 53 -15.37 -10.19 9.47
C ASP A 53 -16.00 -10.61 10.81
N ASP A 54 -17.21 -10.10 11.07
CA ASP A 54 -17.91 -10.31 12.32
C ASP A 54 -18.30 -11.77 12.58
N ALA A 55 -18.60 -12.55 11.54
CA ALA A 55 -18.98 -13.96 11.71
C ALA A 55 -17.78 -14.79 12.22
N ASN A 56 -16.60 -14.58 11.64
CA ASN A 56 -15.35 -15.21 12.04
C ASN A 56 -14.90 -14.72 13.42
N ARG A 57 -15.03 -13.42 13.72
CA ARG A 57 -14.81 -12.87 15.06
C ARG A 57 -15.60 -13.60 16.14
N TYR A 58 -16.90 -13.80 15.92
CA TYR A 58 -17.75 -14.48 16.90
C TYR A 58 -17.46 -15.97 17.00
N ALA A 59 -17.17 -16.63 15.87
CA ALA A 59 -16.76 -18.03 15.86
C ALA A 59 -15.44 -18.27 16.61
N ALA A 60 -14.46 -17.37 16.47
CA ALA A 60 -13.19 -17.44 17.18
C ALA A 60 -13.37 -17.32 18.71
N LEU A 61 -14.26 -16.43 19.16
CA LEU A 61 -14.61 -16.30 20.58
C LEU A 61 -15.38 -17.52 21.12
N ASP A 62 -16.30 -18.08 20.33
CA ASP A 62 -17.04 -19.30 20.67
C ASP A 62 -16.11 -20.50 20.84
N ALA A 63 -15.10 -20.62 19.97
CA ALA A 63 -14.13 -21.72 20.02
C ALA A 63 -13.30 -21.75 21.33
N VAL A 64 -13.15 -20.61 22.01
CA VAL A 64 -12.43 -20.48 23.28
C VAL A 64 -13.35 -20.37 24.50
N HIS A 65 -14.68 -20.39 24.29
CA HIS A 65 -15.66 -20.36 25.37
C HIS A 65 -15.60 -21.63 26.24
N ASP A 66 -15.49 -21.44 27.55
CA ASP A 66 -15.40 -22.47 28.59
C ASP A 66 -14.24 -23.46 28.37
N VAL A 67 -13.26 -23.08 27.56
CA VAL A 67 -12.02 -23.83 27.35
C VAL A 67 -10.97 -23.40 28.38
N THR A 68 -10.29 -24.39 28.98
CA THR A 68 -9.17 -24.12 29.90
C THR A 68 -7.85 -23.99 29.15
N HIS A 69 -7.31 -22.78 29.11
CA HIS A 69 -6.01 -22.48 28.49
C HIS A 69 -4.90 -22.54 29.54
N ARG A 70 -3.82 -23.28 29.25
CA ARG A 70 -2.69 -23.52 30.17
C ARG A 70 -1.41 -22.94 29.59
N LEU A 71 -0.69 -22.13 30.37
CA LEU A 71 0.52 -21.43 29.91
C LEU A 71 1.80 -22.29 29.92
N SER A 72 1.80 -23.44 30.62
CA SER A 72 2.85 -24.47 30.62
C SER A 72 2.38 -25.69 31.43
N THR A 73 3.26 -26.67 31.74
CA THR A 73 2.95 -27.69 32.77
C THR A 73 2.46 -27.02 34.05
N ASP A 74 1.41 -27.58 34.67
CA ASP A 74 0.68 -27.08 35.86
C ASP A 74 1.56 -26.29 36.83
N PRO A 75 1.20 -25.04 37.19
CA PRO A 75 -0.09 -24.77 37.83
C PRO A 75 -0.83 -23.47 37.39
N PHE A 76 -0.67 -22.99 36.15
CA PHE A 76 -1.29 -21.72 35.68
C PHE A 76 -2.24 -21.95 34.51
N ALA A 77 -3.52 -21.63 34.72
CA ALA A 77 -4.54 -21.67 33.67
C ALA A 77 -5.52 -20.49 33.73
N PHE A 78 -6.16 -20.17 32.61
CA PHE A 78 -7.35 -19.31 32.59
C PHE A 78 -8.48 -19.96 31.80
N VAL A 79 -9.71 -19.57 32.12
CA VAL A 79 -10.93 -19.95 31.42
C VAL A 79 -11.67 -18.68 31.02
N LEU A 80 -12.27 -18.67 29.84
CA LEU A 80 -13.04 -17.55 29.32
C LEU A 80 -14.49 -17.96 29.12
N SER A 81 -15.42 -17.13 29.59
CA SER A 81 -16.85 -17.32 29.37
C SER A 81 -17.42 -16.09 28.69
N PHE A 82 -18.11 -16.30 27.56
CA PHE A 82 -18.72 -15.25 26.75
C PHE A 82 -20.23 -15.38 26.84
N ASN A 83 -20.87 -14.34 27.33
CA ASN A 83 -22.31 -14.34 27.52
C ASN A 83 -22.99 -13.19 26.75
N PRO A 84 -23.51 -13.45 25.54
CA PRO A 84 -24.08 -12.41 24.69
C PRO A 84 -25.51 -12.03 25.12
N TYR A 85 -25.88 -10.80 24.78
CA TYR A 85 -27.24 -10.26 24.88
C TYR A 85 -27.78 -9.86 23.49
N TYR A 86 -27.18 -10.39 22.43
CA TYR A 86 -27.56 -10.20 21.03
C TYR A 86 -27.62 -11.56 20.32
N PHE A 87 -28.28 -11.58 19.17
CA PHE A 87 -28.40 -12.79 18.34
C PHE A 87 -28.08 -12.45 16.88
N GLN A 88 -27.94 -13.48 16.06
CA GLN A 88 -27.86 -13.36 14.61
C GLN A 88 -28.88 -14.28 13.95
N VAL A 89 -29.35 -13.89 12.76
CA VAL A 89 -30.16 -14.77 11.90
C VAL A 89 -29.35 -16.02 11.57
N ASP A 90 -29.87 -17.19 11.95
CA ASP A 90 -29.19 -18.48 11.69
C ASP A 90 -29.52 -19.04 10.31
N THR A 91 -30.70 -18.70 9.78
CA THR A 91 -31.18 -19.13 8.48
C THR A 91 -32.13 -18.07 7.92
N ASP A 92 -32.01 -17.75 6.63
CA ASP A 92 -32.91 -16.79 5.97
C ASP A 92 -34.40 -17.18 6.22
N PRO A 93 -35.20 -16.29 6.83
CA PRO A 93 -36.61 -16.57 7.11
C PRO A 93 -37.50 -16.67 5.87
N ALA A 94 -37.03 -16.24 4.68
CA ALA A 94 -37.73 -16.32 3.39
C ALA A 94 -39.18 -15.79 3.42
N ALA A 95 -39.37 -14.58 3.97
CA ALA A 95 -40.66 -13.91 4.14
C ALA A 95 -41.66 -14.64 5.07
N THR A 96 -41.20 -15.55 5.93
CA THR A 96 -42.06 -16.24 6.90
C THR A 96 -42.12 -15.53 8.26
N THR A 97 -43.06 -15.95 9.12
CA THR A 97 -43.22 -15.43 10.49
C THR A 97 -42.34 -16.17 11.51
N THR A 98 -41.45 -17.06 11.07
CA THR A 98 -40.57 -17.83 11.95
C THR A 98 -39.16 -17.34 11.79
N LEU A 99 -38.60 -16.76 12.85
CA LEU A 99 -37.22 -16.30 12.87
C LEU A 99 -36.38 -17.26 13.73
N VAL A 100 -35.44 -17.95 13.11
CA VAL A 100 -34.45 -18.76 13.82
C VAL A 100 -33.19 -17.93 13.99
N THR A 101 -32.76 -17.78 15.23
CA THR A 101 -31.55 -17.05 15.58
C THR A 101 -30.54 -17.96 16.26
N ARG A 102 -29.27 -17.58 16.21
CA ARG A 102 -28.15 -18.19 16.93
C ARG A 102 -27.43 -17.17 17.81
N PHE A 103 -26.73 -17.67 18.80
CA PHE A 103 -25.78 -16.90 19.60
C PHE A 103 -24.50 -17.72 19.84
N TYR A 104 -23.41 -17.02 20.12
CA TYR A 104 -22.09 -17.60 20.39
C TYR A 104 -21.80 -17.55 21.89
N GLY A 105 -21.26 -18.62 22.44
CA GLY A 105 -21.08 -18.83 23.87
C GLY A 105 -22.35 -19.34 24.54
N GLU A 106 -22.62 -18.83 25.75
CA GLU A 106 -23.80 -19.20 26.53
C GLU A 106 -24.57 -17.96 26.99
N LEU A 107 -25.90 -17.95 26.91
CA LEU A 107 -26.70 -16.84 27.45
C LEU A 107 -26.37 -16.59 28.93
N ALA A 108 -26.23 -15.32 29.29
CA ALA A 108 -25.79 -14.93 30.63
C ALA A 108 -26.67 -15.49 31.75
N ASP A 109 -26.06 -15.75 32.91
CA ASP A 109 -26.79 -16.04 34.14
C ASP A 109 -27.85 -14.95 34.41
N GLY A 110 -29.10 -15.37 34.55
CA GLY A 110 -30.23 -14.46 34.73
C GLY A 110 -30.81 -13.89 33.41
N PHE A 111 -30.37 -14.36 32.24
CA PHE A 111 -31.02 -14.05 30.96
C PHE A 111 -32.44 -14.66 30.94
N ILE A 112 -33.45 -13.81 30.78
CA ILE A 112 -34.86 -14.22 30.75
C ILE A 112 -35.35 -14.12 29.32
N LEU A 113 -35.69 -15.27 28.74
CA LEU A 113 -36.40 -15.32 27.45
C LEU A 113 -37.90 -15.13 27.70
N PRO A 114 -38.50 -13.98 27.32
CA PRO A 114 -39.91 -13.72 27.61
C PRO A 114 -40.82 -14.50 26.65
N ALA A 115 -42.06 -14.75 27.07
CA ALA A 115 -43.06 -15.42 26.23
C ALA A 115 -43.48 -14.56 25.02
N SER A 116 -43.40 -13.24 25.14
CA SER A 116 -43.69 -12.28 24.07
C SER A 116 -42.84 -11.04 24.25
N GLY A 117 -42.59 -10.29 23.18
CA GLY A 117 -41.80 -9.07 23.25
C GLY A 117 -41.55 -8.46 21.87
N TYR A 118 -40.46 -7.69 21.78
CA TYR A 118 -40.04 -7.01 20.55
C TYR A 118 -38.58 -7.30 20.25
N LEU A 119 -38.27 -7.41 18.97
CA LEU A 119 -36.93 -7.53 18.42
C LEU A 119 -36.76 -6.48 17.32
N SER A 120 -35.52 -6.10 17.06
CA SER A 120 -35.16 -5.32 15.88
C SER A 120 -34.25 -6.15 14.98
N VAL A 121 -34.56 -6.14 13.68
CA VAL A 121 -33.79 -6.76 12.60
C VAL A 121 -33.73 -5.74 11.47
N ASP A 122 -32.54 -5.39 10.99
CA ASP A 122 -32.32 -4.31 10.01
C ASP A 122 -33.08 -3.03 10.34
N ASP A 123 -32.91 -2.56 11.59
CA ASP A 123 -33.58 -1.40 12.18
C ASP A 123 -35.13 -1.42 12.17
N THR A 124 -35.74 -2.51 11.71
CA THR A 124 -37.18 -2.71 11.72
C THR A 124 -37.60 -3.47 12.97
N ILE A 125 -38.62 -2.98 13.67
CA ILE A 125 -39.10 -3.57 14.92
C ILE A 125 -40.22 -4.59 14.63
N TYR A 126 -40.02 -5.81 15.10
CA TYR A 126 -40.98 -6.90 15.03
C TYR A 126 -41.45 -7.29 16.42
N SER A 127 -42.76 -7.48 16.58
CA SER A 127 -43.30 -8.13 17.78
C SER A 127 -43.28 -9.65 17.62
N PHE A 128 -43.02 -10.37 18.71
CA PHE A 128 -43.11 -11.82 18.77
C PHE A 128 -44.07 -12.27 19.87
N SER A 129 -44.71 -13.41 19.62
CA SER A 129 -45.73 -14.01 20.48
C SER A 129 -45.27 -15.30 21.17
N SER A 130 -44.13 -15.83 20.75
CA SER A 130 -43.45 -16.95 21.39
C SER A 130 -41.95 -16.90 21.11
N ALA A 131 -41.15 -17.42 22.05
CA ALA A 131 -39.72 -17.61 21.91
C ALA A 131 -39.32 -18.94 22.56
N ALA A 132 -38.62 -19.80 21.83
CA ALA A 132 -38.21 -21.11 22.31
C ALA A 132 -36.72 -21.35 22.03
N ARG A 133 -35.98 -21.75 23.07
CA ARG A 133 -34.55 -22.07 22.98
C ARG A 133 -34.35 -23.57 22.73
N SER A 134 -33.42 -23.90 21.84
CA SER A 134 -32.89 -25.25 21.62
C SER A 134 -31.39 -25.18 21.39
N GLY A 135 -30.59 -25.62 22.38
CA GLY A 135 -29.13 -25.46 22.34
C GLY A 135 -28.71 -23.99 22.30
N SER A 136 -27.90 -23.63 21.31
CA SER A 136 -27.44 -22.27 20.99
C SER A 136 -28.36 -21.50 20.03
N ARG A 137 -29.58 -22.01 19.80
CA ARG A 137 -30.57 -21.38 18.92
C ARG A 137 -31.80 -20.92 19.66
N ILE A 138 -32.41 -19.83 19.19
CA ILE A 138 -33.72 -19.36 19.64
C ILE A 138 -34.63 -19.17 18.44
N THR A 139 -35.79 -19.79 18.47
CA THR A 139 -36.85 -19.62 17.47
C THR A 139 -37.92 -18.68 18.01
N PHE A 140 -38.18 -17.60 17.27
CA PHE A 140 -39.21 -16.61 17.54
C PHE A 140 -40.38 -16.76 16.57
N SER A 141 -41.61 -16.62 17.07
CA SER A 141 -42.82 -16.50 16.25
C SER A 141 -43.24 -15.04 16.13
N LEU A 142 -42.92 -14.42 15.00
CA LEU A 142 -43.17 -13.02 14.70
C LEU A 142 -44.62 -12.76 14.30
N ALA A 143 -45.09 -11.53 14.50
CA ALA A 143 -46.43 -11.10 14.08
C ALA A 143 -46.53 -10.81 12.57
N ALA A 144 -45.40 -10.55 11.91
CA ALA A 144 -45.30 -10.27 10.48
C ALA A 144 -44.20 -11.10 9.85
N GLY A 145 -44.30 -11.33 8.54
CA GLY A 145 -43.23 -11.96 7.77
C GLY A 145 -42.01 -11.05 7.69
N LEU A 146 -40.82 -11.65 7.70
CA LEU A 146 -39.52 -10.97 7.61
C LEU A 146 -38.69 -11.64 6.52
N THR A 147 -37.87 -10.85 5.82
CA THR A 147 -36.74 -11.32 5.02
C THR A 147 -35.50 -10.67 5.61
N ALA A 148 -34.47 -11.47 5.87
CA ALA A 148 -33.18 -11.01 6.38
C ALA A 148 -32.12 -12.04 6.00
N ASP A 149 -30.94 -11.56 5.64
CA ASP A 149 -29.83 -12.44 5.30
C ASP A 149 -29.35 -13.22 6.54
N VAL A 150 -28.64 -14.32 6.29
CA VAL A 150 -27.94 -15.03 7.37
C VAL A 150 -26.90 -14.08 7.97
N ASP A 151 -26.65 -14.20 9.27
CA ASP A 151 -25.72 -13.36 10.04
C ASP A 151 -26.19 -11.93 10.34
N THR A 152 -27.35 -11.51 9.81
CA THR A 152 -27.97 -10.24 10.19
C THR A 152 -28.17 -10.17 11.71
N PRO A 153 -27.67 -9.12 12.39
CA PRO A 153 -27.85 -8.96 13.82
C PRO A 153 -29.31 -8.77 14.24
N VAL A 154 -29.71 -9.42 15.32
CA VAL A 154 -31.04 -9.36 15.92
C VAL A 154 -30.94 -8.84 17.34
N TYR A 155 -31.66 -7.76 17.61
CA TYR A 155 -31.52 -6.98 18.84
C TYR A 155 -32.75 -7.09 19.73
N PRO A 156 -32.58 -7.29 21.05
CA PRO A 156 -33.64 -7.05 22.01
C PRO A 156 -34.16 -5.61 21.96
N VAL A 157 -35.49 -5.46 21.98
CA VAL A 157 -36.15 -4.15 22.02
C VAL A 157 -37.01 -4.05 23.28
N ALA A 158 -36.98 -2.89 23.92
CA ALA A 158 -37.86 -2.55 25.03
C ALA A 158 -38.73 -1.32 24.68
N ARG A 159 -39.87 -1.17 25.35
CA ARG A 159 -40.74 0.01 25.29
C ARG A 159 -40.44 0.90 26.47
N ALA A 160 -40.15 2.17 26.20
CA ALA A 160 -39.97 3.17 27.24
C ALA A 160 -41.34 3.59 27.81
N GLY A 161 -41.38 3.90 29.10
CA GLY A 161 -42.56 4.50 29.74
C GLY A 161 -42.95 5.82 29.06
N SER A 162 -44.23 6.02 28.81
CA SER A 162 -44.72 7.18 28.06
C SER A 162 -44.67 8.48 28.87
N GLY A 163 -44.33 9.59 28.19
CA GLY A 163 -44.43 10.94 28.73
C GLY A 163 -43.43 11.29 29.85
N GLN A 164 -42.38 10.49 30.02
CA GLN A 164 -41.32 10.77 31.00
C GLN A 164 -40.28 11.74 30.45
N THR A 165 -39.65 12.49 31.35
CA THR A 165 -38.49 13.34 31.04
C THR A 165 -37.21 12.53 31.25
N VAL A 166 -36.37 12.47 30.22
CA VAL A 166 -35.04 11.83 30.28
C VAL A 166 -34.03 12.93 30.53
N SER A 167 -33.20 12.74 31.55
CA SER A 167 -32.16 13.68 31.99
C SER A 167 -30.83 12.97 32.15
N GLU A 168 -29.74 13.72 32.01
CA GLU A 168 -28.39 13.16 32.21
C GLU A 168 -28.20 12.76 33.69
N GLY A 169 -27.81 11.50 33.90
CA GLY A 169 -27.69 10.89 35.22
C GLY A 169 -29.04 10.54 35.87
N GLY A 170 -30.17 10.84 35.23
CA GLY A 170 -31.51 10.45 35.66
C GLY A 170 -31.85 9.00 35.32
N ASP A 171 -33.05 8.56 35.67
CA ASP A 171 -33.51 7.19 35.42
C ASP A 171 -34.55 7.14 34.28
N LEU A 172 -34.56 6.05 33.52
CA LEU A 172 -35.51 5.78 32.44
C LEU A 172 -36.39 4.58 32.82
N SER A 173 -37.69 4.83 32.96
CA SER A 173 -38.68 3.78 33.19
C SER A 173 -39.03 3.06 31.88
N LEU A 174 -39.21 1.75 31.96
CA LEU A 174 -39.70 0.90 30.88
C LEU A 174 -41.14 0.47 31.17
N GLU A 175 -41.87 0.13 30.13
CA GLU A 175 -43.20 -0.46 30.32
C GLU A 175 -43.10 -1.81 31.05
N PRO A 176 -44.04 -2.11 31.97
CA PRO A 176 -44.05 -3.41 32.67
C PRO A 176 -44.07 -4.59 31.70
N GLY A 177 -43.14 -5.53 31.90
CA GLY A 177 -42.95 -6.69 31.04
C GLY A 177 -42.00 -6.47 29.86
N SER A 178 -41.47 -5.25 29.69
CA SER A 178 -40.49 -4.94 28.66
C SER A 178 -39.04 -5.12 29.15
N GLY A 179 -38.08 -5.17 28.21
CA GLY A 179 -36.64 -5.21 28.52
C GLY A 179 -36.16 -6.47 29.24
N ALA A 180 -36.92 -7.57 29.24
CA ALA A 180 -36.54 -8.81 29.93
C ALA A 180 -35.18 -9.37 29.45
N MET A 181 -34.84 -9.13 28.18
CA MET A 181 -33.59 -9.56 27.55
C MET A 181 -32.45 -8.55 27.70
N PHE A 182 -32.64 -7.43 28.41
CA PHE A 182 -31.59 -6.43 28.63
C PHE A 182 -30.62 -6.90 29.73
N PRO A 183 -29.31 -6.55 29.66
CA PRO A 183 -28.35 -6.84 30.71
C PRO A 183 -28.68 -6.10 32.00
N GLU A 184 -28.25 -6.65 33.13
CA GLU A 184 -28.54 -6.03 34.43
C GLU A 184 -27.65 -4.81 34.71
N ARG A 185 -26.47 -4.73 34.09
CA ARG A 185 -25.49 -3.68 34.34
C ARG A 185 -24.86 -3.21 33.04
N ASN A 186 -24.59 -1.90 32.97
CA ASN A 186 -23.80 -1.27 31.91
C ASN A 186 -24.29 -1.56 30.48
N GLY A 187 -25.60 -1.77 30.29
CA GLY A 187 -26.14 -1.94 28.95
C GLY A 187 -26.23 -0.61 28.21
N SER A 188 -26.06 -0.68 26.89
CA SER A 188 -26.23 0.46 25.99
C SER A 188 -27.43 0.24 25.06
N PHE A 189 -28.13 1.31 24.74
CA PHE A 189 -29.31 1.28 23.88
C PHE A 189 -29.37 2.49 22.97
N VAL A 190 -30.04 2.31 21.84
CA VAL A 190 -30.36 3.36 20.88
C VAL A 190 -31.76 3.90 21.16
N LEU A 191 -31.87 5.23 21.13
CA LEU A 191 -33.09 5.99 21.27
C LEU A 191 -33.04 7.18 20.30
N GLY A 192 -33.92 7.17 19.29
CA GLY A 192 -33.77 8.05 18.12
C GLY A 192 -32.46 7.78 17.38
N ASN A 193 -31.74 8.83 16.99
CA ASN A 193 -30.43 8.71 16.32
C ASN A 193 -29.25 8.74 17.31
N GLN A 194 -29.50 8.38 18.56
CA GLN A 194 -28.59 8.64 19.66
C GLN A 194 -28.41 7.39 20.53
N THR A 195 -27.19 7.16 21.00
CA THR A 195 -26.87 6.03 21.89
C THR A 195 -26.69 6.50 23.33
N TYR A 196 -27.26 5.73 24.26
CA TYR A 196 -27.21 5.95 25.69
C TYR A 196 -26.78 4.67 26.42
N THR A 197 -26.24 4.83 27.62
CA THR A 197 -25.83 3.75 28.52
C THR A 197 -26.49 3.94 29.88
N TYR A 198 -26.90 2.85 30.53
CA TYR A 198 -27.42 2.84 31.90
C TYR A 198 -26.49 2.10 32.84
N LYS A 199 -26.49 2.48 34.12
CA LYS A 199 -25.68 1.85 35.16
C LYS A 199 -26.21 0.47 35.55
N GLU A 200 -27.49 0.40 35.88
CA GLU A 200 -28.15 -0.82 36.37
C GLU A 200 -29.61 -0.87 35.92
N TYR A 201 -30.07 -2.05 35.49
CA TYR A 201 -31.46 -2.34 35.22
C TYR A 201 -32.13 -3.00 36.42
N GLN A 202 -33.00 -2.26 37.10
CA GLN A 202 -33.80 -2.76 38.20
C GLN A 202 -35.06 -3.45 37.66
N ARG A 203 -34.96 -4.76 37.38
CA ARG A 203 -36.04 -5.57 36.79
C ARG A 203 -37.38 -5.50 37.53
N ALA A 204 -37.35 -5.43 38.86
CA ALA A 204 -38.57 -5.42 39.68
C ALA A 204 -39.40 -4.13 39.52
N SER A 205 -38.74 -3.01 39.21
CA SER A 205 -39.33 -1.68 39.02
C SER A 205 -39.35 -1.24 37.56
N PHE A 206 -38.83 -2.07 36.64
CA PHE A 206 -38.66 -1.75 35.22
C PHE A 206 -37.90 -0.44 34.99
N LEU A 207 -36.81 -0.21 35.75
CA LEU A 207 -36.09 1.06 35.76
C LEU A 207 -34.63 0.90 35.32
N LEU A 208 -34.24 1.59 34.25
CA LEU A 208 -32.85 1.76 33.84
C LEU A 208 -32.27 2.98 34.57
N THR A 209 -31.26 2.79 35.39
CA THR A 209 -30.76 3.86 36.26
C THR A 209 -29.56 4.60 35.67
N SER A 210 -29.46 5.89 36.01
CA SER A 210 -28.30 6.74 35.67
C SER A 210 -27.93 6.77 34.17
N ILE A 211 -28.87 7.22 33.34
CA ILE A 211 -28.72 7.33 31.88
C ILE A 211 -27.65 8.36 31.52
N ARG A 212 -26.73 7.98 30.64
CA ARG A 212 -25.68 8.87 30.09
C ARG A 212 -25.53 8.61 28.60
N ARG A 213 -24.93 9.55 27.86
CA ARG A 213 -24.52 9.30 26.49
C ARG A 213 -23.34 8.34 26.44
N THR A 214 -23.36 7.43 25.47
CA THR A 214 -22.32 6.41 25.29
C THR A 214 -20.99 6.97 24.77
N ASP A 215 -21.00 8.15 24.15
CA ASP A 215 -19.80 8.88 23.73
C ASP A 215 -19.19 9.73 24.87
N GLY A 216 -19.82 9.74 26.05
CA GLY A 216 -19.41 10.56 27.20
C GLY A 216 -19.81 12.04 27.12
N SER A 217 -20.50 12.47 26.06
CA SER A 217 -21.03 13.83 25.96
C SER A 217 -22.18 14.07 26.94
N GLY A 218 -22.36 15.32 27.36
CA GLY A 218 -23.56 15.69 28.12
C GLY A 218 -24.77 15.83 27.20
N PHE A 219 -25.99 15.72 27.75
CA PHE A 219 -27.21 15.97 26.98
C PHE A 219 -28.27 16.74 27.78
N ALA A 220 -29.01 17.60 27.08
CA ALA A 220 -30.10 18.37 27.67
C ALA A 220 -31.34 17.49 27.87
N ASP A 221 -32.11 17.80 28.92
CA ASP A 221 -33.36 17.09 29.21
C ASP A 221 -34.34 17.13 28.02
N PHE A 222 -34.97 16.00 27.75
CA PHE A 222 -36.00 15.89 26.71
C PHE A 222 -37.15 15.00 27.15
N ILE A 223 -38.33 15.20 26.56
CA ILE A 223 -39.53 14.41 26.84
C ILE A 223 -39.66 13.33 25.78
N LEU A 224 -39.83 12.08 26.22
CA LEU A 224 -40.05 10.96 25.33
C LEU A 224 -41.42 11.02 24.65
N ALA A 225 -41.46 10.65 23.38
CA ALA A 225 -42.70 10.44 22.65
C ALA A 225 -43.52 9.30 23.29
N THR A 226 -44.82 9.29 23.04
CA THR A 226 -45.68 8.17 23.41
C THR A 226 -45.26 6.93 22.62
N ASP A 227 -45.23 5.77 23.30
CA ASP A 227 -44.96 4.45 22.68
C ASP A 227 -43.55 4.25 22.09
N GLU A 228 -42.56 4.99 22.59
CA GLU A 228 -41.19 4.94 22.09
C GLU A 228 -40.49 3.59 22.39
N PHE A 229 -39.79 3.06 21.39
CA PHE A 229 -38.96 1.87 21.52
C PHE A 229 -37.49 2.23 21.75
N ILE A 230 -36.80 1.43 22.55
CA ILE A 230 -35.36 1.46 22.70
C ILE A 230 -34.77 0.12 22.28
N ARG A 231 -33.76 0.16 21.41
CA ARG A 231 -33.06 -1.03 20.89
C ARG A 231 -31.78 -1.22 21.69
N LEU A 232 -31.54 -2.40 22.26
CA LEU A 232 -30.26 -2.69 22.90
C LEU A 232 -29.15 -2.77 21.85
N LYS A 233 -27.97 -2.23 22.13
CA LYS A 233 -26.78 -2.45 21.30
C LYS A 233 -26.15 -3.82 21.56
N GLN A 234 -25.34 -4.31 20.63
CA GLN A 234 -24.57 -5.53 20.81
C GLN A 234 -23.74 -5.45 22.08
N PHE A 235 -23.90 -6.46 22.92
CA PHE A 235 -23.35 -6.46 24.26
C PHE A 235 -23.02 -7.88 24.69
N VAL A 236 -21.86 -8.05 25.30
CA VAL A 236 -21.37 -9.32 25.83
C VAL A 236 -20.81 -9.12 27.24
N LYS A 237 -21.24 -9.98 28.16
CA LYS A 237 -20.57 -10.13 29.45
C LYS A 237 -19.44 -11.14 29.27
N VAL A 238 -18.21 -10.71 29.52
CA VAL A 238 -17.03 -11.58 29.44
C VAL A 238 -16.54 -11.85 30.85
N THR A 239 -16.46 -13.12 31.22
CA THR A 239 -15.89 -13.55 32.49
C THR A 239 -14.57 -14.25 32.21
N SER A 240 -13.46 -13.76 32.77
CA SER A 240 -12.20 -14.49 32.76
C SER A 240 -11.85 -14.97 34.15
N THR A 241 -11.65 -16.27 34.27
CA THR A 241 -11.31 -16.94 35.52
C THR A 241 -9.87 -17.42 35.45
N GLY A 242 -8.98 -16.74 36.16
CA GLY A 242 -7.60 -17.17 36.31
C GLY A 242 -7.48 -18.16 37.47
N VAL A 243 -6.74 -19.25 37.26
CA VAL A 243 -6.58 -20.36 38.20
C VAL A 243 -5.10 -20.62 38.44
N VAL A 244 -4.72 -20.63 39.72
CA VAL A 244 -3.35 -20.92 40.18
C VAL A 244 -3.37 -22.09 41.16
N GLY A 245 -2.74 -23.21 40.80
CA GLY A 245 -2.67 -24.43 41.61
C GLY A 245 -3.59 -25.55 41.12
N ASN A 246 -3.51 -26.71 41.79
CA ASN A 246 -4.26 -27.92 41.46
C ASN A 246 -5.06 -28.45 42.66
N GLY A 247 -6.21 -29.06 42.38
CA GLY A 247 -7.07 -29.71 43.38
C GLY A 247 -7.56 -28.74 44.46
N ASP A 248 -7.68 -29.21 45.69
CA ASP A 248 -8.22 -28.45 46.83
C ASP A 248 -7.36 -27.24 47.26
N MET A 249 -6.18 -27.05 46.65
CA MET A 249 -5.30 -25.89 46.89
C MET A 249 -5.24 -24.90 45.72
N ALA A 250 -6.10 -25.06 44.72
CA ALA A 250 -6.25 -24.10 43.63
C ALA A 250 -6.91 -22.80 44.14
N VAL A 251 -6.37 -21.67 43.72
CA VAL A 251 -6.94 -20.33 43.95
C VAL A 251 -7.44 -19.82 42.62
N SER A 252 -8.72 -19.46 42.54
CA SER A 252 -9.32 -18.83 41.37
C SER A 252 -9.70 -17.37 41.62
N ARG A 253 -9.66 -16.56 40.56
CA ARG A 253 -10.17 -15.20 40.54
C ARG A 253 -10.92 -14.94 39.24
N ASP A 254 -12.13 -14.42 39.39
CA ASP A 254 -12.95 -13.98 38.27
C ASP A 254 -12.78 -12.49 38.07
N ILE A 255 -12.65 -12.08 36.81
CA ILE A 255 -12.81 -10.70 36.39
C ILE A 255 -13.93 -10.66 35.35
N VAL A 256 -14.93 -9.82 35.61
CA VAL A 256 -16.12 -9.69 34.77
C VAL A 256 -16.11 -8.34 34.07
N TYR A 257 -16.12 -8.36 32.74
CA TYR A 257 -16.27 -7.19 31.91
C TYR A 257 -17.65 -7.16 31.26
N HIS A 258 -18.19 -5.96 31.18
CA HIS A 258 -19.43 -5.65 30.50
C HIS A 258 -19.03 -4.89 29.23
N VAL A 259 -18.91 -5.63 28.13
CA VAL A 259 -18.30 -5.15 26.89
C VAL A 259 -19.41 -4.85 25.89
N GLN A 260 -19.45 -3.61 25.43
CA GLN A 260 -20.23 -3.27 24.26
C GLN A 260 -19.40 -3.62 23.02
N ILE A 261 -20.03 -4.29 22.06
CA ILE A 261 -19.43 -4.55 20.76
C ILE A 261 -19.69 -3.34 19.87
N PRO A 262 -18.66 -2.76 19.22
CA PRO A 262 -18.84 -1.65 18.29
C PRO A 262 -19.71 -2.07 17.10
N GLU A 263 -20.78 -1.31 16.83
CA GLU A 263 -21.66 -1.49 15.66
C GLU A 263 -21.29 -0.54 14.51
N GLU A 264 -20.45 0.45 14.80
CA GLU A 264 -20.02 1.47 13.84
C GLU A 264 -18.50 1.44 13.77
N TYR A 265 -17.99 1.38 12.56
CA TYR A 265 -16.57 1.49 12.25
C TYR A 265 -16.35 2.79 11.49
N ARG A 266 -15.21 3.42 11.73
CA ARG A 266 -14.74 4.56 10.96
C ARG A 266 -13.42 4.19 10.30
N LEU A 267 -13.25 4.64 9.07
CA LEU A 267 -11.99 4.57 8.38
C LEU A 267 -11.00 5.52 9.05
N VAL A 268 -9.86 5.00 9.48
CA VAL A 268 -8.76 5.78 10.05
C VAL A 268 -7.49 5.45 9.29
N ARG A 269 -6.70 6.47 8.98
CA ARG A 269 -5.34 6.27 8.46
C ARG A 269 -4.44 5.83 9.60
N GLU A 270 -3.93 4.62 9.50
CA GLU A 270 -2.80 4.15 10.31
C GLU A 270 -1.52 4.43 9.54
N SER A 271 -0.48 4.89 10.23
CA SER A 271 0.80 5.17 9.60
C SER A 271 1.95 4.88 10.55
N LEU A 272 3.08 4.51 9.96
CA LEU A 272 4.35 4.30 10.63
C LEU A 272 5.41 5.08 9.86
N HIS A 273 6.28 5.77 10.57
CA HIS A 273 7.47 6.40 10.02
C HIS A 273 8.66 6.01 10.89
N GLU A 274 9.67 5.41 10.26
CA GLU A 274 10.90 4.94 10.86
C GLU A 274 12.07 5.73 10.26
N THR A 275 12.71 6.53 11.12
CA THR A 275 13.92 7.32 10.84
C THR A 275 15.19 6.63 11.37
N PHE A 276 15.07 5.38 11.86
CA PHE A 276 16.14 4.54 12.38
C PHE A 276 16.92 5.12 13.58
N ASP A 277 16.24 5.88 14.44
CA ASP A 277 16.79 6.32 15.73
C ASP A 277 16.97 5.16 16.74
N ASN A 278 16.18 4.11 16.59
CA ASN A 278 16.29 2.85 17.33
C ASN A 278 15.74 1.70 16.45
N LEU A 279 15.77 0.47 16.96
CA LEU A 279 15.26 -0.72 16.24
C LEU A 279 14.08 -1.38 16.96
N ASP A 280 13.35 -0.65 17.82
CA ASP A 280 12.27 -1.22 18.64
C ASP A 280 11.11 -1.75 17.78
N GLN A 281 10.96 -1.22 16.56
CA GLN A 281 9.94 -1.62 15.60
C GLN A 281 10.31 -2.85 14.77
N TRP A 282 11.54 -3.34 14.87
CA TRP A 282 12.08 -4.38 14.01
C TRP A 282 12.37 -5.67 14.77
N ASN A 283 12.17 -6.79 14.08
CA ASN A 283 12.64 -8.08 14.58
C ASN A 283 14.17 -8.17 14.43
N PRO A 284 14.85 -9.07 15.17
CA PRO A 284 16.22 -9.45 14.86
C PRO A 284 16.37 -9.82 13.38
N SER A 285 17.52 -9.50 12.78
CA SER A 285 17.77 -9.78 11.36
C SER A 285 17.58 -11.26 11.05
N SER A 286 16.71 -11.55 10.08
CA SER A 286 16.42 -12.91 9.62
C SER A 286 17.54 -13.47 8.74
N ALA A 287 18.28 -12.59 8.06
CA ALA A 287 19.51 -12.91 7.34
C ALA A 287 20.47 -11.70 7.37
N GLY A 288 21.77 -11.95 7.47
CA GLY A 288 22.76 -10.89 7.62
C GLY A 288 22.64 -10.17 8.97
N ASP A 289 23.28 -9.00 9.08
CA ASP A 289 23.23 -8.14 10.25
C ASP A 289 23.03 -6.68 9.84
N HIS A 290 22.19 -5.95 10.58
CA HIS A 290 21.94 -4.53 10.39
C HIS A 290 22.33 -3.73 11.64
N ALA A 291 22.76 -2.49 11.46
CA ALA A 291 23.05 -1.58 12.56
C ALA A 291 22.72 -0.14 12.19
N ILE A 292 22.36 0.64 13.19
CA ILE A 292 22.18 2.09 13.03
C ILE A 292 23.55 2.73 12.75
N HIS A 293 23.59 3.58 11.74
CA HIS A 293 24.77 4.34 11.35
C HIS A 293 24.42 5.82 11.21
N ALA A 294 25.23 6.72 11.79
CA ALA A 294 25.06 8.15 11.60
C ALA A 294 25.77 8.59 10.31
N LEU A 295 25.00 9.05 9.31
CA LEU A 295 25.52 9.39 7.97
C LEU A 295 26.37 10.67 8.00
N ASP A 296 25.86 11.72 8.64
CA ASP A 296 26.48 13.06 8.74
C ASP A 296 26.61 13.55 10.20
N GLY A 297 26.39 12.65 11.16
CA GLY A 297 26.41 12.94 12.60
C GLY A 297 25.07 13.45 13.15
N THR A 298 24.07 13.68 12.30
CA THR A 298 22.71 14.09 12.69
C THR A 298 21.63 13.14 12.19
N ASN A 299 21.79 12.58 10.99
CA ASN A 299 20.82 11.62 10.44
C ASN A 299 21.26 10.17 10.66
N ASN A 300 20.35 9.35 11.19
CA ASN A 300 20.56 7.93 11.47
C ASN A 300 19.97 7.09 10.34
N VAL A 301 20.71 6.09 9.88
CA VAL A 301 20.27 5.19 8.81
C VAL A 301 20.45 3.74 9.22
N LEU A 302 19.65 2.84 8.64
CA LEU A 302 19.83 1.41 8.81
C LEU A 302 20.86 0.87 7.83
N ARG A 303 22.10 0.69 8.31
CA ARG A 303 23.18 0.16 7.51
C ARG A 303 23.21 -1.36 7.52
N VAL A 304 23.46 -1.97 6.36
CA VAL A 304 23.79 -3.41 6.26
C VAL A 304 25.26 -3.61 6.65
N THR A 305 25.50 -4.47 7.65
CA THR A 305 26.83 -4.69 8.24
C THR A 305 27.37 -6.10 8.02
N ALA A 306 26.49 -7.07 7.77
CA ALA A 306 26.86 -8.42 7.34
C ALA A 306 25.80 -8.98 6.39
N VAL A 307 26.21 -9.93 5.55
CA VAL A 307 25.32 -10.71 4.68
C VAL A 307 25.39 -12.19 5.06
N SER A 308 24.27 -12.90 4.94
CA SER A 308 24.22 -14.35 5.02
C SER A 308 24.50 -14.94 3.64
N GLN A 309 25.36 -15.95 3.59
CA GLN A 309 25.67 -16.71 2.38
C GLN A 309 25.91 -18.18 2.77
N ASN A 310 25.11 -19.10 2.23
CA ASN A 310 25.15 -20.52 2.61
C ASN A 310 26.32 -21.28 1.96
N ASP A 311 26.72 -20.86 0.75
CA ASP A 311 27.93 -21.27 0.05
C ASP A 311 28.37 -20.22 -0.98
N ALA A 312 29.56 -20.38 -1.56
CA ALA A 312 30.15 -19.42 -2.50
C ALA A 312 29.34 -19.18 -3.80
N ASN A 313 28.28 -19.98 -4.05
CA ASN A 313 27.42 -19.86 -5.23
C ASN A 313 25.99 -19.43 -4.86
N SER A 314 25.68 -19.27 -3.57
CA SER A 314 24.39 -18.79 -3.08
C SER A 314 24.36 -17.26 -3.02
N SER A 315 23.18 -16.67 -3.20
CA SER A 315 23.05 -15.21 -3.16
C SER A 315 23.40 -14.66 -1.78
N SER A 316 24.28 -13.66 -1.75
CA SER A 316 24.53 -12.88 -0.54
C SER A 316 23.24 -12.16 -0.17
N THR A 317 22.70 -12.40 1.03
CA THR A 317 21.39 -11.90 1.44
C THR A 317 21.45 -11.16 2.78
N SER A 318 20.80 -10.02 2.85
CA SER A 318 20.43 -9.36 4.10
C SER A 318 18.90 -9.20 4.16
N LEU A 319 18.29 -9.49 5.30
CA LEU A 319 16.85 -9.34 5.50
C LEU A 319 16.54 -9.00 6.96
N ILE A 320 15.76 -7.95 7.15
CA ILE A 320 15.16 -7.59 8.44
C ILE A 320 13.66 -7.37 8.26
N ALA A 321 12.87 -7.87 9.20
CA ALA A 321 11.42 -7.82 9.13
C ALA A 321 10.85 -6.86 10.18
N LEU A 322 9.81 -6.13 9.80
CA LEU A 322 9.04 -5.30 10.73
C LEU A 322 8.36 -6.21 11.76
N ASN A 323 8.34 -5.77 13.02
CA ASN A 323 7.57 -6.42 14.06
C ASN A 323 6.08 -6.14 13.84
N THR A 324 5.28 -7.20 13.70
CA THR A 324 3.83 -7.12 13.43
C THR A 324 3.04 -6.45 14.55
N GLY A 325 3.62 -6.28 15.74
CA GLY A 325 3.04 -5.52 16.85
C GLY A 325 3.26 -4.00 16.78
N SER A 326 4.10 -3.51 15.86
CA SER A 326 4.49 -2.09 15.79
C SER A 326 3.41 -1.19 15.19
N VAL A 327 2.59 -1.73 14.29
CA VAL A 327 1.50 -1.01 13.62
C VAL A 327 0.34 -1.96 13.36
N ARG A 328 -0.89 -1.44 13.34
CA ARG A 328 -2.03 -2.21 12.84
C ARG A 328 -1.91 -2.33 11.33
N PHE A 329 -1.53 -3.52 10.89
CA PHE A 329 -1.33 -3.82 9.48
C PHE A 329 -2.66 -4.27 8.85
N ASP A 330 -3.08 -3.59 7.79
CA ASP A 330 -4.05 -4.13 6.83
C ASP A 330 -3.24 -4.92 5.77
N PRO A 331 -3.34 -6.25 5.73
CA PRO A 331 -2.62 -7.07 4.76
C PRO A 331 -3.20 -7.00 3.35
N ASP A 332 -4.39 -6.43 3.17
CA ASP A 332 -5.11 -6.41 1.89
C ASP A 332 -5.08 -5.03 1.23
N ARG A 333 -4.69 -3.97 1.95
CA ARG A 333 -4.50 -2.64 1.36
C ARG A 333 -3.50 -1.77 2.13
N PHE A 334 -2.41 -1.42 1.47
CA PHE A 334 -1.43 -0.51 2.05
C PHE A 334 -0.49 0.09 1.02
N ASP A 335 0.18 1.17 1.45
CA ASP A 335 1.37 1.69 0.80
C ASP A 335 2.57 1.51 1.75
N ALA A 336 3.71 1.12 1.20
CA ALA A 336 4.98 1.04 1.93
C ALA A 336 6.11 1.61 1.09
N GLN A 337 6.99 2.40 1.71
CA GLN A 337 8.12 3.04 1.05
C GLN A 337 9.40 2.94 1.86
N VAL A 338 10.52 3.03 1.16
CA VAL A 338 11.85 3.10 1.77
C VAL A 338 12.79 3.90 0.88
N LYS A 339 13.67 4.69 1.51
CA LYS A 339 14.78 5.36 0.85
C LYS A 339 16.02 4.48 0.87
N ILE A 340 16.72 4.39 -0.26
CA ILE A 340 17.87 3.51 -0.43
C ILE A 340 19.08 4.35 -0.78
N GLY A 341 20.15 4.22 0.00
CA GLY A 341 21.39 4.96 -0.22
C GLY A 341 22.62 4.07 -0.22
N PHE A 342 23.71 4.62 -0.77
CA PHE A 342 24.98 3.94 -0.94
C PHE A 342 26.10 4.74 -0.28
N LEU A 343 26.93 4.05 0.51
CA LEU A 343 28.07 4.63 1.20
C LEU A 343 29.31 4.59 0.31
N GLU A 344 30.02 5.72 0.26
CA GLU A 344 31.37 5.76 -0.26
C GLU A 344 32.32 5.05 0.71
N THR A 345 32.98 3.99 0.25
CA THR A 345 33.83 3.16 1.10
C THR A 345 35.31 3.25 0.71
N ALA A 346 36.19 3.32 1.70
CA ALA A 346 37.64 3.32 1.48
C ALA A 346 38.16 2.03 0.80
N THR A 347 37.43 0.93 0.94
CA THR A 347 37.64 -0.33 0.21
C THR A 347 36.45 -0.56 -0.73
N PRO A 348 36.60 -0.38 -2.05
CA PRO A 348 35.49 -0.54 -2.98
C PRO A 348 34.96 -2.00 -2.97
N PRO A 349 33.69 -2.21 -3.39
CA PRO A 349 33.13 -3.54 -3.60
C PRO A 349 34.01 -4.38 -4.53
N THR A 350 33.86 -5.71 -4.52
CA THR A 350 34.64 -6.64 -5.37
C THR A 350 34.68 -6.24 -6.84
N HIS A 351 33.61 -5.65 -7.36
CA HIS A 351 33.47 -5.22 -8.76
C HIS A 351 33.55 -3.69 -8.94
N GLY A 352 33.84 -2.95 -7.88
CA GLY A 352 33.85 -1.50 -7.88
C GLY A 352 32.46 -0.89 -7.82
N CYS A 353 32.41 0.39 -8.19
CA CYS A 353 31.21 1.20 -8.25
C CYS A 353 31.08 1.79 -9.66
N ASP A 354 29.86 1.94 -10.15
CA ASP A 354 29.56 2.51 -11.46
C ASP A 354 28.16 3.14 -11.52
N PRO A 355 28.03 4.47 -11.37
CA PRO A 355 29.05 5.40 -10.88
C PRO A 355 29.26 5.29 -9.36
N SER A 356 30.36 5.85 -8.83
CA SER A 356 30.56 5.95 -7.37
C SER A 356 29.49 6.84 -6.73
N PRO A 357 28.88 6.47 -5.58
CA PRO A 357 29.18 5.31 -4.70
C PRO A 357 28.39 4.02 -4.98
N ILE A 358 27.60 3.95 -6.06
CA ILE A 358 26.71 2.83 -6.37
C ILE A 358 27.54 1.61 -6.81
N PRO A 359 27.47 0.46 -6.11
CA PRO A 359 28.16 -0.76 -6.53
C PRO A 359 27.78 -1.17 -7.94
N THR A 360 28.68 -1.81 -8.68
CA THR A 360 28.35 -2.34 -10.02
C THR A 360 27.22 -3.37 -9.99
N TYR A 361 27.13 -4.16 -8.91
CA TYR A 361 26.07 -5.16 -8.74
C TYR A 361 25.41 -5.02 -7.36
N TYR A 362 24.10 -4.90 -7.36
CA TYR A 362 23.29 -4.75 -6.16
C TYR A 362 21.83 -5.15 -6.44
N SER A 363 21.12 -5.50 -5.39
CA SER A 363 19.67 -5.48 -5.35
C SER A 363 19.25 -5.01 -3.96
N ALA A 364 18.41 -3.99 -3.86
CA ALA A 364 17.98 -3.46 -2.58
C ALA A 364 16.57 -2.90 -2.66
N GLY A 365 15.79 -3.11 -1.60
CA GLY A 365 14.48 -2.50 -1.45
C GLY A 365 13.65 -3.13 -0.36
N LEU A 366 12.33 -3.10 -0.54
CA LEU A 366 11.39 -3.59 0.45
C LEU A 366 10.78 -4.93 0.04
N CYS A 367 10.63 -5.83 1.00
CA CYS A 367 9.68 -6.94 0.94
C CYS A 367 8.34 -6.41 1.45
N PHE A 368 7.44 -6.01 0.54
CA PHE A 368 6.17 -5.42 0.93
C PHE A 368 5.11 -6.46 1.32
N ARG A 369 5.39 -7.74 1.12
CA ARG A 369 4.60 -8.84 1.67
C ARG A 369 5.54 -9.97 2.01
N LEU A 370 5.81 -10.22 3.29
CA LEU A 370 6.80 -11.19 3.77
C LEU A 370 6.18 -12.14 4.78
N TYR A 371 6.36 -13.44 4.58
CA TYR A 371 5.88 -14.47 5.50
C TYR A 371 7.02 -15.08 6.32
N GLU A 372 6.68 -15.73 7.43
CA GLU A 372 7.66 -16.43 8.29
C GLU A 372 8.46 -17.49 7.54
N ASN A 373 7.89 -18.12 6.52
CA ASN A 373 8.56 -19.10 5.69
C ASN A 373 9.45 -18.48 4.59
N ALA A 374 9.67 -17.16 4.61
CA ALA A 374 10.42 -16.40 3.62
C ALA A 374 9.81 -16.35 2.20
N ASN A 375 8.55 -16.78 2.03
CA ASN A 375 7.80 -16.36 0.85
C ASN A 375 7.60 -14.85 0.89
N ALA A 376 7.76 -14.19 -0.25
CA ALA A 376 7.57 -12.75 -0.31
C ALA A 376 7.18 -12.22 -1.69
N TYR A 377 6.58 -11.04 -1.71
CA TYR A 377 6.81 -10.09 -2.79
C TYR A 377 7.83 -9.05 -2.35
N GLY A 378 8.68 -8.61 -3.30
CA GLY A 378 9.57 -7.49 -3.09
C GLY A 378 9.70 -6.60 -4.31
N LEU A 379 10.08 -5.36 -4.04
CA LEU A 379 10.36 -4.33 -5.03
C LEU A 379 11.79 -3.84 -4.77
N SER A 380 12.62 -3.80 -5.80
CA SER A 380 14.04 -3.49 -5.65
C SER A 380 14.55 -2.61 -6.76
N PHE A 381 15.46 -1.70 -6.43
CA PHE A 381 16.48 -1.28 -7.38
C PHE A 381 17.48 -2.42 -7.58
N GLN A 382 17.89 -2.68 -8.82
CA GLN A 382 18.77 -3.80 -9.15
C GLN A 382 19.68 -3.50 -10.35
N ARG A 383 20.92 -4.00 -10.28
CA ARG A 383 21.78 -4.28 -11.43
C ARG A 383 22.44 -5.63 -11.20
N GLY A 384 22.16 -6.61 -12.06
CA GLY A 384 22.58 -8.01 -11.92
C GLY A 384 23.02 -8.63 -13.24
N ASN A 385 23.50 -9.86 -13.21
CA ASN A 385 24.05 -10.57 -14.36
C ASN A 385 23.83 -12.09 -14.24
N THR A 386 23.29 -12.72 -15.28
CA THR A 386 22.90 -14.15 -15.28
C THR A 386 23.97 -15.11 -15.83
N THR A 387 25.17 -14.63 -16.14
CA THR A 387 26.26 -15.48 -16.66
C THR A 387 26.68 -16.57 -15.66
N ALA A 388 27.17 -17.72 -16.16
CA ALA A 388 27.49 -18.86 -15.31
C ALA A 388 28.64 -18.57 -14.33
N ALA A 389 28.42 -18.79 -13.03
CA ALA A 389 29.24 -18.33 -11.89
C ALA A 389 29.23 -16.79 -11.76
N PRO A 390 28.04 -16.19 -11.55
CA PRO A 390 27.85 -14.78 -11.78
C PRO A 390 28.64 -13.94 -10.75
N PRO A 391 29.27 -12.84 -11.19
CA PRO A 391 30.03 -11.93 -10.32
C PRO A 391 29.14 -11.18 -9.31
N ASP A 392 27.83 -11.20 -9.48
CA ASP A 392 26.89 -10.36 -8.74
C ASP A 392 26.45 -10.95 -7.39
N ASN A 393 26.50 -12.28 -7.20
CA ASN A 393 25.87 -13.01 -6.10
C ASN A 393 24.36 -12.71 -5.95
N ILE A 394 23.65 -12.52 -7.07
CA ILE A 394 22.19 -12.38 -7.12
C ILE A 394 21.62 -13.66 -7.76
N GLU A 395 20.44 -14.10 -7.32
CA GLU A 395 19.81 -15.30 -7.88
C GLU A 395 19.37 -15.00 -9.33
N ASN A 396 19.82 -15.79 -10.32
CA ASN A 396 19.50 -15.53 -11.73
C ASN A 396 18.00 -15.38 -12.02
N GLY A 397 17.15 -16.06 -11.25
CA GLY A 397 15.69 -15.93 -11.38
C GLY A 397 15.18 -14.51 -11.08
N LEU A 398 15.92 -13.71 -10.32
CA LEU A 398 15.61 -12.32 -9.99
C LEU A 398 16.11 -11.30 -11.01
N VAL A 399 16.97 -11.69 -11.97
CA VAL A 399 17.61 -10.76 -12.90
C VAL A 399 16.87 -10.79 -14.24
N PRO A 400 16.12 -9.74 -14.61
CA PRO A 400 15.38 -9.69 -15.87
C PRO A 400 16.27 -9.34 -17.07
N VAL A 401 17.25 -8.46 -16.87
CA VAL A 401 18.14 -7.92 -17.89
C VAL A 401 19.55 -7.85 -17.32
N ASP A 402 20.53 -8.39 -18.05
CA ASP A 402 21.93 -8.39 -17.63
C ASP A 402 22.53 -6.98 -17.71
N ASP A 403 23.31 -6.61 -16.69
CA ASP A 403 24.12 -5.40 -16.57
C ASP A 403 23.36 -4.06 -16.72
N ALA A 404 22.02 -4.07 -16.64
CA ALA A 404 21.16 -2.88 -16.72
C ALA A 404 20.71 -2.41 -15.33
N GLN A 405 20.58 -1.08 -15.13
CA GLN A 405 19.89 -0.57 -13.94
C GLN A 405 18.39 -0.73 -14.12
N THR A 406 17.75 -1.39 -13.17
CA THR A 406 16.33 -1.71 -13.24
C THR A 406 15.64 -1.48 -11.89
N ILE A 407 14.35 -1.17 -11.96
CA ILE A 407 13.43 -1.45 -10.86
C ILE A 407 12.79 -2.79 -11.16
N VAL A 408 12.84 -3.72 -10.20
CA VAL A 408 12.34 -5.08 -10.36
C VAL A 408 11.32 -5.38 -9.29
N LEU A 409 10.11 -5.70 -9.72
CA LEU A 409 9.12 -6.39 -8.89
C LEU A 409 9.41 -7.88 -8.97
N TRP A 410 9.49 -8.57 -7.84
CA TRP A 410 9.81 -9.99 -7.77
C TRP A 410 8.98 -10.73 -6.72
N GLN A 411 8.96 -12.05 -6.83
CA GLN A 411 8.40 -12.96 -5.82
C GLN A 411 9.42 -13.99 -5.35
N ALA A 412 9.25 -14.45 -4.12
CA ALA A 412 9.88 -15.64 -3.58
C ALA A 412 8.79 -16.61 -3.12
N THR A 413 8.87 -17.85 -3.58
CA THR A 413 7.97 -18.95 -3.19
C THR A 413 8.78 -20.18 -2.77
N GLY A 414 8.11 -21.28 -2.43
CA GLY A 414 8.80 -22.51 -2.03
C GLY A 414 9.55 -22.40 -0.70
N ASN A 415 9.12 -21.52 0.20
CA ASN A 415 9.82 -21.12 1.42
C ASN A 415 11.10 -20.30 1.14
N GLY A 416 10.99 -19.30 0.26
CA GLY A 416 12.07 -18.40 -0.10
C GLY A 416 13.12 -18.94 -1.09
N THR A 417 12.93 -20.17 -1.59
CA THR A 417 13.92 -20.85 -2.44
C THR A 417 13.68 -20.69 -3.94
N ASP A 418 12.47 -20.36 -4.38
CA ASP A 418 12.15 -20.11 -5.79
C ASP A 418 11.90 -18.62 -5.97
N LYS A 419 12.93 -17.88 -6.39
CA LYS A 419 12.81 -16.43 -6.63
C LYS A 419 12.71 -16.13 -8.12
N LYS A 420 11.74 -15.29 -8.47
CA LYS A 420 11.47 -14.90 -9.86
C LYS A 420 11.16 -13.42 -9.94
N TRP A 421 11.75 -12.72 -10.90
CA TRP A 421 11.25 -11.41 -11.32
C TRP A 421 9.84 -11.57 -11.90
N LEU A 422 8.99 -10.57 -11.66
CA LEU A 422 7.61 -10.49 -12.14
C LEU A 422 7.48 -9.42 -13.20
N ALA A 423 7.97 -8.21 -12.92
CA ALA A 423 7.95 -7.09 -13.85
C ALA A 423 9.23 -6.26 -13.64
N TYR A 424 9.66 -5.56 -14.68
CA TYR A 424 10.78 -4.63 -14.55
C TYR A 424 10.57 -3.34 -15.35
N LYS A 425 11.22 -2.28 -14.89
CA LYS A 425 11.40 -1.01 -15.61
C LYS A 425 12.90 -0.74 -15.68
N ARG A 426 13.44 -0.47 -16.87
CA ARG A 426 14.78 0.06 -17.04
C ARG A 426 14.83 1.51 -16.58
N ILE A 427 15.87 1.81 -15.82
CA ILE A 427 16.15 3.15 -15.28
C ILE A 427 17.56 3.62 -15.66
N ASP A 428 18.25 2.84 -16.49
CA ASP A 428 19.37 3.27 -17.30
C ASP A 428 18.84 3.85 -18.63
N ASP A 429 19.55 4.84 -19.19
CA ASP A 429 19.16 5.49 -20.46
C ASP A 429 17.74 6.09 -20.48
N LEU A 430 17.26 6.65 -19.36
CA LEU A 430 15.99 7.36 -19.31
C LEU A 430 16.00 8.54 -20.27
N VAL A 431 15.00 8.63 -21.14
CA VAL A 431 14.87 9.70 -22.12
C VAL A 431 14.49 11.00 -21.41
N ILE A 432 15.44 11.93 -21.35
CA ILE A 432 15.27 13.28 -20.79
C ILE A 432 14.61 14.18 -21.83
N MET A 433 15.04 14.05 -23.08
CA MET A 433 14.48 14.78 -24.22
C MET A 433 14.60 13.89 -25.46
N SER A 434 13.59 13.92 -26.32
CA SER A 434 13.65 13.32 -27.65
C SER A 434 12.91 14.16 -28.69
N ASP A 435 13.46 14.21 -29.89
CA ASP A 435 12.85 14.82 -31.06
C ASP A 435 13.19 13.98 -32.31
N ASP A 436 12.16 13.37 -32.91
CA ASP A 436 12.24 12.64 -34.18
C ASP A 436 11.96 13.53 -35.39
N VAL A 437 11.77 14.84 -35.20
CA VAL A 437 11.55 15.88 -36.21
C VAL A 437 10.22 15.73 -36.99
N GLU A 438 9.51 14.61 -36.86
CA GLU A 438 8.24 14.35 -37.56
C GLU A 438 7.11 15.26 -37.09
N GLY A 439 7.18 15.74 -35.83
CA GLY A 439 6.25 16.70 -35.24
C GLY A 439 6.47 18.16 -35.64
N GLY A 440 7.49 18.44 -36.47
CA GLY A 440 7.90 19.80 -36.83
C GLY A 440 9.06 20.31 -35.96
N ALA A 441 9.14 21.62 -35.74
CA ALA A 441 10.35 22.24 -35.19
C ALA A 441 10.61 22.02 -33.69
N GLY A 442 9.67 21.44 -32.93
CA GLY A 442 9.92 21.01 -31.55
C GLY A 442 10.45 22.07 -30.55
N GLY A 443 10.33 23.37 -30.85
CA GLY A 443 10.94 24.45 -30.05
C GLY A 443 12.41 24.76 -30.38
N TRP A 444 13.00 24.02 -31.33
CA TRP A 444 14.31 24.35 -31.89
C TRP A 444 14.27 25.67 -32.66
N THR A 445 15.39 26.38 -32.63
CA THR A 445 15.56 27.65 -33.34
C THR A 445 16.80 27.60 -34.21
N THR A 446 16.76 28.32 -35.33
CA THR A 446 17.87 28.39 -36.28
C THR A 446 18.48 29.78 -36.27
N THR A 447 19.79 29.84 -36.52
CA THR A 447 20.56 31.09 -36.61
C THR A 447 21.46 31.03 -37.83
N GLY A 448 21.37 32.05 -38.69
CA GLY A 448 22.19 32.17 -39.88
C GLY A 448 23.58 32.78 -39.64
N ASP A 449 24.36 32.88 -40.71
CA ASP A 449 25.67 33.53 -40.71
C ASP A 449 25.57 35.06 -40.49
N ALA A 450 26.74 35.72 -40.38
CA ALA A 450 26.84 37.17 -40.26
C ALA A 450 26.25 37.96 -41.45
N SER A 451 26.00 37.29 -42.58
CA SER A 451 25.36 37.86 -43.76
C SER A 451 23.84 37.63 -43.77
N GLY A 452 23.30 36.92 -42.78
CA GLY A 452 21.89 36.60 -42.62
C GLY A 452 21.44 35.37 -43.42
N ASN A 453 22.37 34.55 -43.96
CA ASN A 453 22.00 33.29 -44.60
C ASN A 453 21.76 32.24 -43.52
N ASP A 454 20.53 31.78 -43.38
CA ASP A 454 20.19 30.63 -42.55
C ASP A 454 19.74 29.48 -43.45
N LEU A 455 20.48 28.38 -43.41
CA LEU A 455 20.25 27.20 -44.24
C LEU A 455 19.69 26.02 -43.45
N TRP A 456 19.56 26.13 -42.12
CA TRP A 456 18.90 25.10 -41.33
C TRP A 456 17.39 25.15 -41.56
N HIS A 457 16.79 24.01 -41.89
CA HIS A 457 15.34 23.84 -42.01
C HIS A 457 14.98 22.36 -41.95
N ILE A 458 13.69 22.05 -41.79
CA ILE A 458 13.21 20.66 -41.87
C ILE A 458 13.08 20.27 -43.33
N ASP A 459 13.78 19.22 -43.75
CA ASP A 459 13.55 18.55 -45.02
C ASP A 459 12.49 17.46 -44.87
N THR A 460 11.71 17.23 -45.92
CA THR A 460 10.61 16.24 -45.94
C THR A 460 10.93 15.03 -46.81
N HIS A 461 12.15 14.97 -47.36
CA HIS A 461 12.62 13.92 -48.25
C HIS A 461 14.12 13.66 -48.01
N PRO A 462 14.55 13.32 -46.79
CA PRO A 462 15.96 13.08 -46.49
C PRO A 462 16.53 11.87 -47.27
N PRO A 463 17.85 11.83 -47.52
CA PRO A 463 18.48 10.75 -48.29
C PRO A 463 18.51 9.43 -47.52
N GLY A 464 17.77 8.40 -47.93
CA GLY A 464 17.82 7.07 -47.28
C GLY A 464 17.28 7.08 -45.83
N TYR A 465 17.53 6.02 -45.06
CA TYR A 465 16.83 5.81 -43.77
C TYR A 465 17.45 6.61 -42.62
N ALA A 466 16.74 7.64 -42.16
CA ALA A 466 16.50 7.89 -40.74
C ALA A 466 14.99 7.67 -40.50
N ALA A 467 14.58 7.25 -39.31
CA ALA A 467 13.23 6.75 -39.08
C ALA A 467 12.18 7.85 -39.33
N GLY A 468 11.40 7.74 -40.42
CA GLY A 468 10.36 8.72 -40.75
C GLY A 468 10.54 9.34 -42.13
N SER A 469 10.02 10.56 -42.30
CA SER A 469 10.07 11.35 -43.54
C SER A 469 10.67 12.74 -43.37
N HIS A 470 11.06 13.13 -42.16
CA HIS A 470 11.59 14.44 -41.83
C HIS A 470 13.01 14.34 -41.24
N ALA A 471 13.81 15.38 -41.43
CA ALA A 471 15.09 15.56 -40.74
C ALA A 471 15.47 17.03 -40.76
N TRP A 472 16.24 17.49 -39.78
CA TRP A 472 16.90 18.79 -39.87
C TRP A 472 17.98 18.74 -40.93
N TYR A 473 18.00 19.73 -41.82
CA TYR A 473 18.91 19.81 -42.96
C TYR A 473 19.55 21.20 -43.01
N TYR A 474 20.88 21.22 -43.06
CA TYR A 474 21.68 22.39 -43.42
C TYR A 474 22.03 22.33 -44.90
N GLY A 475 21.32 23.14 -45.70
CA GLY A 475 21.59 23.33 -47.11
C GLY A 475 20.44 24.00 -47.84
N ILE A 476 20.50 24.06 -49.16
CA ILE A 476 19.48 24.66 -50.02
C ILE A 476 18.59 23.55 -50.54
N ASN A 477 17.29 23.64 -50.26
CA ASN A 477 16.28 22.67 -50.71
C ASN A 477 15.83 22.92 -52.16
N ALA A 478 16.79 22.92 -53.08
CA ALA A 478 16.58 23.02 -54.51
C ALA A 478 17.51 22.04 -55.22
N GLU A 479 17.04 21.38 -56.28
CA GLU A 479 17.85 20.39 -57.01
C GLU A 479 18.82 21.06 -58.01
N PRO A 480 20.11 20.66 -58.04
CA PRO A 480 20.77 19.70 -57.14
C PRO A 480 20.97 20.29 -55.74
N ARG A 481 20.73 19.50 -54.69
CA ARG A 481 20.90 19.94 -53.30
C ARG A 481 22.35 20.32 -53.00
N HIS A 482 22.56 21.47 -52.38
CA HIS A 482 23.87 21.94 -51.96
C HIS A 482 23.80 23.05 -50.90
N PHE A 483 24.93 23.43 -50.29
CA PHE A 483 25.03 24.60 -49.39
C PHE A 483 25.82 25.79 -49.99
N ASN A 484 26.05 25.79 -51.31
CA ASN A 484 26.74 26.88 -51.99
C ASN A 484 25.89 28.18 -52.11
N THR A 485 26.30 29.23 -51.39
CA THR A 485 25.74 30.59 -51.49
C THR A 485 26.64 31.56 -52.27
N GLY A 486 27.74 31.08 -52.84
CA GLY A 486 28.78 31.87 -53.51
C GLY A 486 29.79 32.54 -52.57
N ASN A 487 29.64 32.38 -51.26
CA ASN A 487 30.53 32.86 -50.20
C ASN A 487 30.65 31.79 -49.09
N PRO A 488 31.62 31.92 -48.16
CA PRO A 488 31.61 31.12 -46.95
C PRO A 488 30.30 31.33 -46.18
N ASN A 489 29.73 30.25 -45.66
CA ASN A 489 28.47 30.29 -44.91
C ASN A 489 28.55 29.39 -43.68
N ALA A 490 27.76 29.75 -42.68
CA ALA A 490 27.66 29.05 -41.41
C ALA A 490 26.25 29.18 -40.87
N GLY A 491 25.87 28.33 -39.93
CA GLY A 491 24.60 28.47 -39.24
C GLY A 491 24.44 27.41 -38.17
N SER A 492 23.52 27.67 -37.25
CA SER A 492 23.32 26.83 -36.09
C SER A 492 21.86 26.51 -35.84
N LEU A 493 21.60 25.25 -35.52
CA LEU A 493 20.34 24.74 -35.02
C LEU A 493 20.48 24.56 -33.49
N VAL A 494 19.65 25.26 -32.73
CA VAL A 494 19.73 25.37 -31.26
C VAL A 494 18.49 24.75 -30.64
N SER A 495 18.68 23.87 -29.65
CA SER A 495 17.60 23.20 -28.92
C SER A 495 16.79 24.16 -28.06
N PRO A 496 15.58 23.78 -27.62
CA PRO A 496 15.00 24.36 -26.41
C PRO A 496 15.89 24.08 -25.18
N PRO A 497 15.69 24.77 -24.04
CA PRO A 497 16.33 24.43 -22.77
C PRO A 497 16.07 22.97 -22.39
N ILE A 498 17.13 22.24 -22.06
CA ILE A 498 17.08 20.85 -21.61
C ILE A 498 17.51 20.83 -20.15
N ASP A 499 16.63 20.37 -19.27
CA ASP A 499 16.94 20.24 -17.85
C ASP A 499 17.58 18.87 -17.58
N LEU A 500 18.86 18.88 -17.18
CA LEU A 500 19.59 17.67 -16.77
C LEU A 500 19.62 17.53 -15.25
N CYS A 501 18.69 18.17 -14.53
CA CYS A 501 18.51 17.95 -13.11
C CYS A 501 18.51 16.46 -12.80
N ASP A 502 19.08 16.08 -11.66
CA ASP A 502 19.02 14.72 -11.15
C ASP A 502 19.76 13.64 -11.95
N PHE A 503 20.25 13.86 -13.16
CA PHE A 503 21.04 12.82 -13.85
C PHE A 503 22.52 12.88 -13.51
N GLN A 504 23.18 11.71 -13.39
CA GLN A 504 24.62 11.62 -13.13
C GLN A 504 25.42 11.14 -14.33
N GLN A 505 24.84 10.25 -15.14
CA GLN A 505 25.37 9.88 -16.44
C GLN A 505 24.41 10.43 -17.49
N VAL A 506 24.89 11.28 -18.39
CA VAL A 506 24.07 11.93 -19.43
C VAL A 506 24.79 11.84 -20.75
N ARG A 507 24.07 11.47 -21.80
CA ARG A 507 24.58 11.39 -23.16
C ARG A 507 23.56 11.88 -24.17
N LEU A 508 24.06 12.55 -25.21
CA LEU A 508 23.29 12.89 -26.40
C LEU A 508 23.52 11.81 -27.46
N LEU A 509 22.43 11.34 -28.04
CA LEU A 509 22.39 10.39 -29.14
C LEU A 509 21.64 11.06 -30.30
N TYR A 510 22.19 11.04 -31.51
CA TYR A 510 21.49 11.55 -32.70
C TYR A 510 21.94 10.83 -33.97
N ALA A 511 21.04 10.72 -34.94
CA ALA A 511 21.34 10.24 -36.29
C ALA A 511 21.88 11.39 -37.14
N THR A 512 22.88 11.11 -37.97
CA THR A 512 23.46 12.08 -38.88
C THR A 512 23.82 11.52 -40.24
N TRP A 513 23.62 12.31 -41.30
CA TRP A 513 24.07 12.03 -42.65
C TRP A 513 24.69 13.30 -43.22
N TYR A 514 25.78 13.20 -43.99
CA TYR A 514 26.35 14.38 -44.63
C TYR A 514 27.10 14.09 -45.92
N GLN A 515 27.18 15.12 -46.76
CA GLN A 515 28.15 15.27 -47.83
C GLN A 515 28.69 16.70 -47.84
N THR A 516 29.99 16.84 -47.58
CA THR A 516 30.73 18.11 -47.57
C THR A 516 32.08 17.93 -48.26
N GLU A 517 32.89 18.98 -48.38
CA GLU A 517 34.21 18.95 -49.02
C GLU A 517 35.06 17.76 -48.51
N PRO A 518 35.46 16.83 -49.41
CA PRO A 518 36.26 15.68 -49.03
C PRO A 518 37.75 16.03 -49.04
N ASN A 519 38.43 15.96 -47.89
CA ASN A 519 39.89 15.98 -47.82
C ASN A 519 40.43 14.63 -47.30
N PRO A 520 40.97 13.76 -48.18
CA PRO A 520 41.44 12.43 -47.78
C PRO A 520 42.85 12.43 -47.16
N VAL A 521 43.56 13.58 -47.08
CA VAL A 521 44.98 13.65 -46.66
C VAL A 521 45.16 14.22 -45.25
N GLN A 522 44.22 15.04 -44.79
CA GLN A 522 44.12 15.52 -43.41
C GLN A 522 42.65 15.45 -43.04
N ALA A 523 42.32 14.91 -41.87
CA ALA A 523 40.95 14.86 -41.39
C ALA A 523 40.32 16.27 -41.56
N ASN A 524 39.11 16.36 -42.10
CA ASN A 524 38.58 17.61 -42.69
C ASN A 524 38.74 18.83 -41.76
N ASP A 525 39.65 19.75 -42.10
CA ASP A 525 39.76 21.09 -41.49
C ASP A 525 38.78 22.10 -42.13
N PHE A 526 38.06 21.65 -43.16
CA PHE A 526 37.07 22.40 -43.95
C PHE A 526 35.66 21.80 -43.73
N ASP A 527 34.59 22.58 -43.99
CA ASP A 527 33.19 22.21 -43.75
C ASP A 527 32.92 21.51 -42.41
N LYS A 528 33.00 22.28 -41.34
CA LYS A 528 32.94 21.80 -39.96
C LYS A 528 31.50 21.63 -39.48
N LYS A 529 31.27 20.54 -38.74
CA LYS A 529 29.97 20.15 -38.17
C LYS A 529 30.19 19.84 -36.70
N TYR A 530 29.76 20.73 -35.82
CA TYR A 530 29.99 20.65 -34.39
C TYR A 530 28.69 20.44 -33.62
N VAL A 531 28.79 19.75 -32.48
CA VAL A 531 27.84 19.87 -31.39
C VAL A 531 28.47 20.73 -30.29
N ASP A 532 27.88 21.89 -30.03
CA ASP A 532 28.28 22.78 -28.94
C ASP A 532 27.26 22.70 -27.80
N VAL A 533 27.71 22.94 -26.56
CA VAL A 533 26.86 22.99 -25.36
C VAL A 533 26.91 24.38 -24.74
N SER A 534 25.79 24.87 -24.20
CA SER A 534 25.74 26.11 -23.43
C SER A 534 25.03 25.90 -22.10
N THR A 535 25.61 26.44 -21.02
CA THR A 535 25.07 26.42 -19.64
C THR A 535 24.54 27.78 -19.19
N ASP A 536 24.60 28.80 -20.07
CA ASP A 536 24.24 30.19 -19.77
C ASP A 536 23.20 30.75 -20.75
N ASN A 537 22.30 29.87 -21.21
CA ASN A 537 21.21 30.18 -22.13
C ASN A 537 21.69 30.82 -23.45
N GLY A 538 22.80 30.30 -23.99
CA GLY A 538 23.32 30.63 -25.31
C GLY A 538 24.24 31.86 -25.35
N ALA A 539 24.61 32.43 -24.20
CA ALA A 539 25.52 33.57 -24.14
C ALA A 539 26.97 33.15 -24.44
N THR A 540 27.38 31.96 -23.98
CA THR A 540 28.64 31.31 -24.33
C THR A 540 28.39 29.85 -24.73
N TRP A 541 29.32 29.29 -25.50
CA TRP A 541 29.23 27.95 -26.05
C TRP A 541 30.56 27.24 -25.85
N GLU A 542 30.52 26.08 -25.20
CA GLU A 542 31.67 25.18 -25.07
C GLU A 542 31.75 24.34 -26.35
N THR A 543 32.84 24.55 -27.11
CA THR A 543 33.16 23.79 -28.32
C THR A 543 34.24 22.78 -27.98
N SER A 544 33.91 21.49 -28.03
CA SER A 544 34.91 20.42 -27.98
C SER A 544 35.21 19.91 -29.39
N GLU A 545 36.50 19.70 -29.71
CA GLU A 545 36.87 19.00 -30.94
C GLU A 545 36.39 17.54 -30.93
N ASP A 546 36.12 16.97 -29.75
CA ASP A 546 35.60 15.62 -29.59
C ASP A 546 34.15 15.47 -30.11
N PHE A 547 33.42 16.59 -30.25
CA PHE A 547 32.02 16.60 -30.67
C PHE A 547 31.83 17.04 -32.13
N GLN A 548 32.86 16.82 -32.96
CA GLN A 548 32.83 17.15 -34.38
C GLN A 548 32.51 15.93 -35.26
N VAL A 549 31.56 16.06 -36.19
CA VAL A 549 31.34 15.07 -37.25
C VAL A 549 32.40 15.25 -38.34
N ARG A 550 33.32 14.28 -38.47
CA ARG A 550 34.51 14.40 -39.33
C ARG A 550 34.74 13.17 -40.21
N TYR A 551 35.17 13.40 -41.46
CA TYR A 551 35.68 12.36 -42.35
C TYR A 551 37.18 12.12 -42.10
N PRO A 552 37.69 10.88 -42.12
CA PRO A 552 37.00 9.62 -42.44
C PRO A 552 36.37 8.89 -41.23
N ASP A 553 36.43 9.46 -40.03
CA ASP A 553 35.96 8.81 -38.79
C ASP A 553 34.48 8.44 -38.86
N ILE A 554 33.66 9.34 -39.40
CA ILE A 554 32.25 9.14 -39.71
C ILE A 554 32.09 9.19 -41.23
N PRO A 555 31.63 8.11 -41.89
CA PRO A 555 31.53 8.07 -43.35
C PRO A 555 30.46 9.03 -43.91
N MET A 556 30.76 9.63 -45.07
CA MET A 556 29.81 10.44 -45.83
C MET A 556 28.82 9.57 -46.61
N GLY A 557 27.63 10.11 -46.90
CA GLY A 557 26.64 9.46 -47.78
C GLY A 557 25.89 8.29 -47.15
N SER A 558 26.02 8.06 -45.84
CA SER A 558 25.28 7.08 -45.06
C SER A 558 24.89 7.64 -43.70
N TRP A 559 23.70 7.29 -43.21
CA TRP A 559 23.27 7.65 -41.86
C TRP A 559 24.10 6.91 -40.82
N GLN A 560 24.53 7.63 -39.79
CA GLN A 560 25.32 7.13 -38.66
C GLN A 560 24.69 7.64 -37.37
N GLU A 561 24.69 6.83 -36.32
CA GLU A 561 24.31 7.26 -34.98
C GLU A 561 25.55 7.76 -34.25
N ILE A 562 25.45 8.94 -33.63
CA ILE A 562 26.52 9.59 -32.90
C ILE A 562 26.13 9.66 -31.43
N GLU A 563 27.10 9.35 -30.57
CA GLU A 563 27.01 9.49 -29.12
C GLU A 563 27.96 10.58 -28.64
N VAL A 564 27.46 11.48 -27.80
CA VAL A 564 28.18 12.61 -27.22
C VAL A 564 28.04 12.54 -25.70
N ASP A 565 29.17 12.46 -24.99
CA ASP A 565 29.21 12.48 -23.53
C ASP A 565 28.83 13.88 -23.00
N LEU A 566 27.81 13.95 -22.15
CA LEU A 566 27.33 15.16 -21.50
C LEU A 566 27.48 15.12 -19.97
N ASN A 567 28.24 14.17 -19.41
CA ASN A 567 28.41 13.99 -17.97
C ASN A 567 28.90 15.24 -17.25
N ALA A 568 29.72 16.08 -17.91
CA ALA A 568 30.21 17.35 -17.34
C ALA A 568 29.09 18.39 -17.09
N TYR A 569 27.93 18.21 -17.72
CA TYR A 569 26.77 19.09 -17.63
C TYR A 569 25.62 18.50 -16.80
N ALA A 570 25.81 17.32 -16.21
CA ALA A 570 24.90 16.71 -15.26
C ALA A 570 24.45 17.70 -14.17
N GLY A 571 23.15 17.72 -13.84
CA GLY A 571 22.57 18.62 -12.84
C GLY A 571 22.38 20.08 -13.29
N GLN A 572 22.57 20.40 -14.58
CA GLN A 572 22.42 21.75 -15.12
C GLN A 572 21.32 21.81 -16.20
N THR A 573 20.74 22.98 -16.40
CA THR A 573 19.95 23.26 -17.61
C THR A 573 20.88 23.69 -18.74
N ILE A 574 20.82 23.01 -19.88
CA ILE A 574 21.69 23.28 -21.04
C ILE A 574 20.92 23.62 -22.31
N LEU A 575 21.64 24.16 -23.29
CA LEU A 575 21.27 24.15 -24.71
C LEU A 575 22.27 23.31 -25.49
N ILE A 576 21.78 22.56 -26.47
CA ILE A 576 22.59 21.88 -27.48
C ILE A 576 22.49 22.68 -28.78
N ARG A 577 23.62 22.78 -29.50
CA ARG A 577 23.67 23.42 -30.80
C ARG A 577 24.42 22.60 -31.83
N PHE A 578 23.73 22.24 -32.90
CA PHE A 578 24.35 21.70 -34.11
C PHE A 578 24.81 22.87 -35.00
N ARG A 579 26.12 23.04 -35.16
CA ARG A 579 26.71 24.17 -35.89
C ARG A 579 27.46 23.70 -37.13
N PHE A 580 27.06 24.25 -38.28
CA PHE A 580 27.76 24.09 -39.55
C PHE A 580 28.59 25.33 -39.86
N ASP A 581 29.80 25.16 -40.40
CA ASP A 581 30.65 26.24 -40.88
C ASP A 581 31.47 25.76 -42.08
N SER A 582 31.21 26.33 -43.27
CA SER A 582 31.92 25.94 -44.49
C SER A 582 33.40 26.34 -44.48
N ILE A 583 33.82 27.23 -43.57
CA ILE A 583 35.16 27.84 -43.46
C ILE A 583 35.53 28.73 -44.65
N ASP A 584 35.31 28.27 -45.89
CA ASP A 584 35.48 29.06 -47.10
C ASP A 584 34.33 28.87 -48.11
N GLY A 585 34.44 29.50 -49.29
CA GLY A 585 33.41 29.49 -50.34
C GLY A 585 33.69 28.47 -51.46
N ASN A 586 34.68 27.61 -51.32
CA ASN A 586 35.09 26.64 -52.33
C ASN A 586 34.43 25.28 -52.06
N TYR A 587 34.18 24.52 -53.11
CA TYR A 587 33.65 23.16 -53.01
C TYR A 587 32.32 23.00 -52.24
N ASN A 588 31.53 24.05 -52.05
CA ASN A 588 30.23 24.01 -51.34
C ASN A 588 29.06 23.39 -52.16
N ASP A 589 29.33 22.78 -53.31
CA ASP A 589 28.32 22.13 -54.19
C ASP A 589 27.94 20.70 -53.75
N TRP A 590 28.31 20.30 -52.52
CA TRP A 590 27.88 19.04 -51.90
C TRP A 590 26.57 19.21 -51.12
N GLU A 591 25.84 18.12 -50.92
CA GLU A 591 24.47 18.14 -50.41
C GLU A 591 24.33 18.85 -49.05
N GLY A 592 25.28 18.70 -48.12
CA GLY A 592 25.24 19.38 -46.83
C GLY A 592 25.15 18.41 -45.65
N TRP A 593 24.40 18.77 -44.61
CA TRP A 593 24.36 18.02 -43.34
C TRP A 593 22.94 17.82 -42.84
N TYR A 594 22.63 16.59 -42.43
CA TYR A 594 21.36 16.20 -41.84
C TYR A 594 21.55 15.70 -40.40
N VAL A 595 20.58 16.03 -39.54
CA VAL A 595 20.47 15.62 -38.14
C VAL A 595 19.04 15.16 -37.88
N ASP A 596 18.90 14.02 -37.21
CA ASP A 596 17.60 13.42 -36.93
C ASP A 596 17.66 12.51 -35.68
N ASN A 597 16.51 12.02 -35.19
CA ASN A 597 16.40 11.10 -34.06
C ASN A 597 17.21 11.56 -32.84
N ILE A 598 17.05 12.82 -32.47
CA ILE A 598 17.81 13.48 -31.41
C ILE A 598 17.24 13.01 -30.08
N ARG A 599 18.08 12.49 -29.19
CA ARG A 599 17.68 12.07 -27.85
C ARG A 599 18.78 12.35 -26.84
N ILE A 600 18.40 12.88 -25.70
CA ILE A 600 19.25 12.99 -24.53
C ILE A 600 18.75 11.97 -23.54
N VAL A 601 19.65 11.11 -23.10
CA VAL A 601 19.34 10.06 -22.13
C VAL A 601 20.26 10.17 -20.93
N GLY A 602 19.80 9.68 -19.79
CA GLY A 602 20.64 9.58 -18.61
C GLY A 602 20.22 8.49 -17.63
N ASP A 603 21.16 8.14 -16.75
CA ASP A 603 20.92 7.16 -15.69
C ASP A 603 20.20 7.82 -14.51
N TYR A 604 19.19 7.13 -13.99
CA TYR A 604 18.45 7.55 -12.82
C TYR A 604 19.38 7.76 -11.60
N PRO A 605 19.24 8.85 -10.82
CA PRO A 605 20.07 9.10 -9.63
C PRO A 605 19.68 8.19 -8.48
N LEU A 606 20.12 6.96 -8.55
CA LEU A 606 19.72 5.93 -7.62
C LEU A 606 20.06 6.24 -6.15
N ASN A 607 21.17 6.93 -5.91
CA ASN A 607 21.63 7.16 -4.55
C ASN A 607 20.66 8.06 -3.79
N GLN A 608 20.17 7.58 -2.65
CA GLN A 608 19.17 8.25 -1.80
C GLN A 608 17.80 8.38 -2.44
N SER A 609 17.50 7.56 -3.46
CA SER A 609 16.17 7.50 -4.06
C SER A 609 15.20 6.65 -3.24
N THR A 610 13.93 7.02 -3.31
CA THR A 610 12.82 6.37 -2.63
C THR A 610 12.12 5.40 -3.56
N LEU A 611 11.77 4.23 -3.03
CA LEU A 611 10.99 3.21 -3.70
C LEU A 611 9.71 2.97 -2.89
N LEU A 612 8.55 2.89 -3.56
CA LEU A 612 7.26 2.69 -2.92
C LEU A 612 6.44 1.62 -3.64
N ALA A 613 5.79 0.76 -2.86
CA ALA A 613 4.81 -0.21 -3.35
C ALA A 613 3.42 0.12 -2.80
N ARG A 614 2.42 0.23 -3.68
CA ARG A 614 1.00 0.21 -3.33
C ARG A 614 0.45 -1.18 -3.62
N PHE A 615 -0.09 -1.82 -2.59
CA PHE A 615 -0.59 -3.17 -2.65
C PHE A 615 -2.09 -3.20 -2.36
N ILE A 616 -2.84 -3.91 -3.21
CA ILE A 616 -4.26 -4.18 -3.02
C ILE A 616 -4.53 -5.65 -3.31
N GLN A 617 -5.01 -6.39 -2.32
CA GLN A 617 -5.61 -7.71 -2.51
C GLN A 617 -7.13 -7.53 -2.66
N SER A 618 -7.68 -7.96 -3.80
CA SER A 618 -9.09 -7.67 -4.13
C SER A 618 -9.64 -8.62 -5.18
N ALA A 619 -10.91 -8.99 -5.05
CA ALA A 619 -11.63 -9.63 -6.15
C ALA A 619 -11.89 -8.61 -7.27
N SER A 620 -12.01 -9.06 -8.51
CA SER A 620 -12.23 -8.14 -9.62
C SER A 620 -13.25 -8.63 -10.62
N ILE A 621 -13.79 -7.68 -11.37
CA ILE A 621 -14.58 -7.95 -12.57
C ILE A 621 -14.00 -7.20 -13.75
N ALA A 622 -13.97 -7.85 -14.90
CA ALA A 622 -13.87 -7.16 -16.17
C ALA A 622 -15.29 -6.79 -16.63
N PHE A 623 -15.43 -5.62 -17.26
CA PHE A 623 -16.70 -5.15 -17.77
C PHE A 623 -16.57 -4.56 -19.17
N ASP A 624 -17.68 -4.56 -19.89
CA ASP A 624 -17.87 -3.81 -21.14
C ASP A 624 -19.21 -3.07 -21.14
N ASN A 625 -19.49 -2.32 -22.22
CA ASN A 625 -20.72 -1.57 -22.41
C ASN A 625 -21.05 -0.62 -21.23
N GLY A 626 -20.02 -0.02 -20.61
CA GLY A 626 -20.13 0.94 -19.51
C GLY A 626 -20.87 2.22 -19.94
N GLY A 627 -21.89 2.60 -19.18
CA GLY A 627 -22.88 3.65 -19.50
C GLY A 627 -22.40 5.09 -19.28
N PRO A 628 -23.27 6.10 -19.49
CA PRO A 628 -22.89 7.52 -19.57
C PRO A 628 -22.38 8.14 -18.26
N ILE A 629 -22.49 7.43 -17.14
CA ILE A 629 -22.06 7.90 -15.82
C ILE A 629 -20.98 6.93 -15.34
N ALA A 630 -19.83 7.48 -14.96
CA ALA A 630 -18.73 6.67 -14.44
C ALA A 630 -19.12 5.96 -13.13
N ILE A 631 -18.59 4.75 -12.99
CA ILE A 631 -18.58 4.04 -11.71
C ILE A 631 -17.43 4.61 -10.88
N ASP A 632 -17.71 5.03 -9.65
CA ASP A 632 -16.75 5.69 -8.77
C ASP A 632 -16.40 4.80 -7.58
N ILE A 633 -15.31 5.12 -6.88
CA ILE A 633 -14.94 4.46 -5.62
C ILE A 633 -16.07 4.59 -4.61
N GLY A 634 -16.35 3.50 -3.90
CA GLY A 634 -17.43 3.43 -2.89
C GLY A 634 -18.82 3.15 -3.48
N ASP A 635 -18.98 3.17 -4.81
CA ASP A 635 -20.25 2.75 -5.41
C ASP A 635 -20.59 1.31 -5.05
N THR A 636 -21.86 1.06 -4.71
CA THR A 636 -22.39 -0.29 -4.51
C THR A 636 -22.91 -0.85 -5.82
N LEU A 637 -22.34 -1.99 -6.22
CA LEU A 637 -22.71 -2.79 -7.37
C LEU A 637 -23.65 -3.92 -6.95
N VAL A 638 -24.64 -4.21 -7.79
CA VAL A 638 -25.56 -5.34 -7.63
C VAL A 638 -25.73 -6.04 -8.98
N GLY A 639 -25.50 -7.34 -9.02
CA GLY A 639 -25.72 -8.18 -10.19
C GLY A 639 -27.21 -8.32 -10.48
N GLY A 640 -27.64 -7.93 -11.68
CA GLY A 640 -29.06 -7.91 -12.05
C GLY A 640 -29.73 -9.28 -12.11
N ILE A 641 -28.96 -10.37 -12.21
CA ILE A 641 -29.47 -11.75 -12.24
C ILE A 641 -29.17 -12.47 -10.93
N SER A 642 -27.92 -12.40 -10.49
CA SER A 642 -27.42 -13.11 -9.31
C SER A 642 -27.92 -12.51 -7.99
N GLY A 643 -28.22 -11.21 -7.98
CA GLY A 643 -28.44 -10.44 -6.75
C GLY A 643 -27.18 -10.27 -5.90
N ALA A 644 -26.02 -10.76 -6.37
CA ALA A 644 -24.75 -10.58 -5.69
C ALA A 644 -24.37 -9.10 -5.63
N SER A 645 -23.71 -8.68 -4.57
CA SER A 645 -23.33 -7.28 -4.36
C SER A 645 -21.86 -7.12 -4.05
N ALA A 646 -21.32 -5.94 -4.33
CA ALA A 646 -19.96 -5.56 -3.99
C ALA A 646 -19.86 -4.03 -3.92
N THR A 647 -18.83 -3.50 -3.28
CA THR A 647 -18.47 -2.08 -3.33
C THR A 647 -17.20 -1.88 -4.15
N VAL A 648 -17.10 -0.76 -4.87
CA VAL A 648 -15.92 -0.44 -5.68
C VAL A 648 -14.76 0.02 -4.80
N ARG A 649 -13.63 -0.68 -4.88
CA ARG A 649 -12.46 -0.47 -4.00
C ARG A 649 -11.47 0.56 -4.54
N SER A 650 -11.35 0.69 -5.85
CA SER A 650 -10.40 1.59 -6.52
C SER A 650 -11.03 2.24 -7.75
N GLU A 651 -10.36 3.27 -8.28
CA GLU A 651 -10.73 3.84 -9.57
C GLU A 651 -10.84 2.75 -10.66
N PRO A 652 -11.84 2.83 -11.55
CA PRO A 652 -11.94 1.89 -12.66
C PRO A 652 -10.70 1.93 -13.55
N LEU A 653 -10.13 0.77 -13.83
CA LEU A 653 -9.03 0.63 -14.79
C LEU A 653 -9.62 0.52 -16.19
N VAL A 654 -10.02 1.67 -16.77
CA VAL A 654 -10.64 1.74 -18.10
C VAL A 654 -9.59 1.43 -19.17
N SER A 655 -9.74 0.31 -19.85
CA SER A 655 -8.81 -0.19 -20.88
C SER A 655 -9.31 0.07 -22.31
N GLY A 656 -10.56 0.49 -22.47
CA GLY A 656 -11.16 0.78 -23.77
C GLY A 656 -12.43 1.63 -23.67
N GLY A 657 -12.70 2.39 -24.73
CA GLY A 657 -13.91 3.22 -24.81
C GLY A 657 -13.92 4.39 -23.83
N ASP A 658 -15.09 4.97 -23.64
CA ASP A 658 -15.33 6.12 -22.77
C ASP A 658 -16.73 6.04 -22.16
N TRP A 659 -16.88 6.46 -20.91
CA TRP A 659 -18.16 6.40 -20.19
C TRP A 659 -19.22 7.22 -20.91
N SER A 660 -18.92 8.46 -21.30
CA SER A 660 -19.89 9.35 -21.96
C SER A 660 -20.44 8.80 -23.28
N SER A 661 -19.64 7.97 -23.96
CA SER A 661 -20.02 7.28 -25.21
C SER A 661 -20.74 5.95 -24.99
N SER A 662 -21.00 5.57 -23.73
CA SER A 662 -21.67 4.32 -23.34
C SER A 662 -20.98 3.06 -23.88
N ASN A 663 -19.64 3.11 -24.01
CA ASN A 663 -18.84 2.00 -24.53
C ASN A 663 -17.59 1.74 -23.68
N ALA A 664 -17.53 2.26 -22.45
CA ALA A 664 -16.41 2.01 -21.54
C ALA A 664 -16.25 0.50 -21.26
N ALA A 665 -15.01 0.05 -21.24
CA ALA A 665 -14.60 -1.30 -20.88
C ALA A 665 -13.36 -1.21 -20.00
N GLY A 666 -13.24 -2.14 -19.04
CA GLY A 666 -12.15 -2.08 -18.07
C GLY A 666 -12.28 -3.10 -16.96
N THR A 667 -11.50 -2.88 -15.90
CA THR A 667 -11.51 -3.70 -14.69
C THR A 667 -11.94 -2.88 -13.47
N LEU A 668 -12.80 -3.45 -12.64
CA LEU A 668 -13.18 -2.92 -11.33
C LEU A 668 -12.61 -3.82 -10.24
N LEU A 669 -11.95 -3.21 -9.25
CA LEU A 669 -11.55 -3.89 -8.02
C LEU A 669 -12.66 -3.75 -6.98
N LEU A 670 -12.93 -4.84 -6.28
CA LEU A 670 -14.11 -5.00 -5.44
C LEU A 670 -13.75 -5.14 -3.95
N ASP A 671 -14.68 -4.71 -3.12
CA ASP A 671 -14.67 -4.86 -1.68
C ASP A 671 -16.06 -5.32 -1.20
N HIS A 672 -16.17 -5.86 0.01
CA HIS A 672 -17.44 -6.33 0.60
C HIS A 672 -18.29 -7.21 -0.35
N VAL A 673 -17.66 -8.15 -1.05
CA VAL A 673 -18.34 -9.01 -2.03
C VAL A 673 -19.28 -9.99 -1.31
N SER A 674 -20.57 -9.94 -1.62
CA SER A 674 -21.59 -10.87 -1.16
C SER A 674 -22.19 -11.65 -2.33
N GLY A 675 -22.18 -12.98 -2.23
CA GLY A 675 -22.60 -13.87 -3.31
C GLY A 675 -21.56 -13.99 -4.43
N THR A 676 -22.00 -14.38 -5.64
CA THR A 676 -21.13 -14.55 -6.80
C THR A 676 -21.73 -13.83 -8.00
N LEU A 677 -21.03 -12.79 -8.45
CA LEU A 677 -21.36 -12.06 -9.68
C LEU A 677 -21.17 -12.97 -10.90
N GLN A 678 -22.09 -12.90 -11.86
CA GLN A 678 -22.18 -13.81 -13.00
C GLN A 678 -21.75 -13.13 -14.29
N ILE A 679 -20.95 -13.84 -15.10
CA ILE A 679 -20.58 -13.39 -16.45
C ILE A 679 -21.85 -13.22 -17.29
N GLY A 680 -21.94 -12.08 -18.00
CA GLY A 680 -23.04 -11.71 -18.88
C GLY A 680 -24.21 -11.00 -18.19
N GLU A 681 -24.19 -10.82 -16.88
CA GLU A 681 -25.21 -10.02 -16.19
C GLU A 681 -24.89 -8.52 -16.23
N ARG A 682 -25.94 -7.69 -16.11
CA ARG A 682 -25.79 -6.23 -16.00
C ARG A 682 -25.54 -5.84 -14.54
N LEU A 683 -24.59 -4.93 -14.35
CA LEU A 683 -24.26 -4.31 -13.06
C LEU A 683 -25.20 -3.12 -12.83
N ALA A 684 -26.10 -3.27 -11.86
CA ALA A 684 -26.86 -2.16 -11.30
C ALA A 684 -26.00 -1.45 -10.25
N VAL A 685 -25.88 -0.13 -10.37
CA VAL A 685 -25.16 0.72 -9.42
C VAL A 685 -26.19 1.53 -8.64
N THR A 686 -26.12 1.43 -7.31
CA THR A 686 -27.06 2.13 -6.42
C THR A 686 -27.06 3.63 -6.72
N GLY A 687 -28.23 4.16 -7.10
CA GLY A 687 -28.38 5.59 -7.44
C GLY A 687 -27.98 5.96 -8.87
N LYS A 688 -27.32 5.09 -9.64
CA LYS A 688 -26.89 5.35 -11.04
C LYS A 688 -27.55 4.42 -12.07
N GLY A 689 -28.19 3.33 -11.64
CA GLY A 689 -28.91 2.39 -12.52
C GLY A 689 -28.00 1.32 -13.14
N GLU A 690 -28.45 0.63 -14.16
CA GLU A 690 -27.64 -0.39 -14.85
C GLU A 690 -26.62 0.26 -15.77
N LEU A 691 -25.32 0.07 -15.46
CA LEU A 691 -24.24 0.79 -16.12
C LEU A 691 -23.32 -0.08 -16.97
N ALA A 692 -23.04 -1.33 -16.62
CA ALA A 692 -22.05 -2.13 -17.36
C ALA A 692 -22.43 -3.62 -17.40
N THR A 693 -21.81 -4.39 -18.30
CA THR A 693 -22.01 -5.85 -18.39
C THR A 693 -20.74 -6.57 -17.98
N ILE A 694 -20.87 -7.59 -17.14
CA ILE A 694 -19.72 -8.36 -16.64
C ILE A 694 -19.20 -9.29 -17.74
N THR A 695 -17.91 -9.22 -18.03
CA THR A 695 -17.24 -10.09 -19.01
C THR A 695 -16.34 -11.14 -18.36
N GLU A 696 -15.83 -10.85 -17.15
CA GLU A 696 -15.05 -11.77 -16.33
C GLU A 696 -15.32 -11.50 -14.85
N PHE A 697 -15.31 -12.53 -14.01
CA PHE A 697 -15.21 -12.41 -12.56
C PHE A 697 -13.99 -13.20 -12.11
N ARG A 698 -13.19 -12.60 -11.25
CA ARG A 698 -12.02 -13.23 -10.62
C ARG A 698 -12.16 -13.16 -9.12
N ALA A 699 -11.77 -14.25 -8.45
CA ALA A 699 -11.56 -14.23 -7.02
C ALA A 699 -10.44 -13.24 -6.66
N ALA A 700 -10.16 -13.09 -5.37
CA ALA A 700 -9.10 -12.18 -4.93
C ALA A 700 -7.77 -12.48 -5.65
N ASP A 701 -7.17 -11.44 -6.22
CA ASP A 701 -5.82 -11.42 -6.78
C ASP A 701 -5.04 -10.26 -6.10
N ASN A 702 -3.73 -10.26 -6.23
CA ASN A 702 -2.87 -9.15 -5.79
C ASN A 702 -2.66 -8.17 -6.93
N TYR A 703 -2.93 -6.89 -6.67
CA TYR A 703 -2.71 -5.77 -7.58
C TYR A 703 -1.64 -4.86 -7.01
N ILE A 704 -0.56 -4.69 -7.77
CA ILE A 704 0.65 -4.01 -7.32
C ILE A 704 0.95 -2.84 -8.25
N ARG A 705 1.13 -1.66 -7.66
CA ARG A 705 1.72 -0.49 -8.33
C ARG A 705 3.04 -0.16 -7.65
N GLY A 706 4.05 0.15 -8.45
CA GLY A 706 5.33 0.64 -7.96
C GLY A 706 5.48 2.13 -8.27
N TYR A 707 6.18 2.83 -7.39
CA TYR A 707 6.52 4.24 -7.55
C TYR A 707 7.96 4.47 -7.11
N PHE A 708 8.55 5.54 -7.61
CA PHE A 708 9.91 5.91 -7.29
C PHE A 708 10.09 7.43 -7.34
N GLY A 709 11.04 7.94 -6.59
CA GLY A 709 11.30 9.38 -6.44
C GLY A 709 12.74 9.65 -6.04
N THR A 710 13.26 10.79 -6.47
CA THR A 710 14.66 11.16 -6.26
C THR A 710 14.81 12.04 -5.02
N ALA A 711 16.02 12.07 -4.45
CA ALA A 711 16.30 12.90 -3.29
C ALA A 711 16.18 14.42 -3.59
N ALA A 712 16.56 14.83 -4.80
CA ALA A 712 16.68 16.23 -5.17
C ALA A 712 15.50 16.77 -6.00
N GLY A 713 14.65 15.90 -6.54
CA GLY A 713 13.54 16.29 -7.42
C GLY A 713 14.05 16.87 -8.75
N CYS A 714 13.20 16.83 -9.78
CA CYS A 714 13.60 17.29 -11.11
C CYS A 714 12.44 17.99 -11.81
N GLY A 715 12.75 18.98 -12.65
CA GLY A 715 11.79 19.70 -13.47
C GLY A 715 10.71 20.46 -12.70
N THR A 716 9.56 20.68 -13.35
CA THR A 716 8.41 21.39 -12.77
C THR A 716 7.28 20.40 -12.47
N PRO A 717 6.98 20.14 -11.18
CA PRO A 717 5.90 19.24 -10.76
C PRO A 717 4.56 19.57 -11.41
N ASN A 718 3.80 18.55 -11.80
CA ASN A 718 2.55 18.72 -12.53
C ASN A 718 1.52 17.63 -12.20
N ALA A 719 0.60 17.32 -13.11
CA ALA A 719 -0.48 16.35 -12.88
C ALA A 719 -0.25 15.00 -13.58
N ASP A 720 0.85 14.86 -14.31
CA ASP A 720 1.23 13.63 -15.01
C ASP A 720 2.06 12.73 -14.08
N PRO A 721 1.50 11.61 -13.61
CA PRO A 721 2.24 10.70 -12.74
C PRO A 721 3.32 9.91 -13.49
N LEU A 722 3.34 9.93 -14.82
CA LEU A 722 4.26 9.12 -15.63
C LEU A 722 5.54 9.86 -16.05
N ASP A 723 5.63 11.16 -15.77
CA ASP A 723 6.82 11.95 -16.08
C ASP A 723 7.80 12.00 -14.90
N GLY A 724 9.05 12.37 -15.18
CA GLY A 724 10.10 12.53 -14.17
C GLY A 724 10.08 13.88 -13.45
N HIS A 725 9.09 14.75 -13.70
CA HIS A 725 9.06 16.09 -13.12
C HIS A 725 8.43 16.06 -11.72
N LYS A 726 9.23 15.95 -10.67
CA LYS A 726 8.77 15.62 -9.31
C LYS A 726 9.40 16.51 -8.23
N HIS A 727 8.67 16.69 -7.13
CA HIS A 727 9.21 17.29 -5.91
C HIS A 727 10.29 16.41 -5.27
N PRO A 728 11.25 17.00 -4.53
CA PRO A 728 12.32 16.27 -3.86
C PRO A 728 11.86 15.39 -2.69
N HIS A 729 12.59 14.30 -2.45
CA HIS A 729 12.57 13.50 -1.21
C HIS A 729 13.86 13.70 -0.39
N PRO A 730 14.09 14.87 0.22
CA PRO A 730 15.34 15.18 0.90
C PRO A 730 15.59 14.21 2.06
N ILE A 731 16.85 14.04 2.44
CA ILE A 731 17.24 13.16 3.55
C ILE A 731 16.87 13.74 4.94
N ASP A 732 16.66 15.06 5.06
CA ASP A 732 16.28 15.79 6.30
C ASP A 732 15.72 17.20 5.94
N PRO A 733 14.57 17.69 6.47
CA PRO A 733 13.68 17.06 7.45
C PRO A 733 12.46 16.35 6.85
N ALA A 734 12.52 15.01 6.89
CA ALA A 734 11.58 14.02 7.43
C ALA A 734 10.04 14.17 7.27
N GLU A 735 9.51 14.95 6.33
CA GLU A 735 8.09 14.78 5.96
C GLU A 735 7.96 13.60 4.98
N VAL A 736 7.16 12.60 5.37
CA VAL A 736 6.84 11.47 4.51
C VAL A 736 5.75 11.90 3.54
N HIS A 737 6.08 11.91 2.25
CA HIS A 737 5.12 12.18 1.19
C HIS A 737 4.59 10.87 0.62
N TRP A 738 3.40 10.92 0.02
CA TRP A 738 2.70 9.77 -0.54
C TRP A 738 2.14 10.14 -1.91
N PRO A 739 2.06 9.20 -2.86
CA PRO A 739 1.24 9.40 -4.04
C PRO A 739 -0.22 9.58 -3.63
N PRO A 740 -1.03 10.33 -4.40
CA PRO A 740 -2.45 10.49 -4.14
C PRO A 740 -3.15 9.16 -3.81
N ASP A 741 -4.08 9.17 -2.88
CA ASP A 741 -4.89 7.98 -2.59
C ASP A 741 -5.72 7.60 -3.83
N ALA A 742 -6.23 6.37 -3.86
CA ALA A 742 -7.11 5.96 -4.95
C ALA A 742 -8.33 6.90 -5.06
N GLY A 743 -8.58 7.44 -6.26
CA GLY A 743 -9.65 8.41 -6.52
C GLY A 743 -9.27 9.88 -6.36
N ASP A 744 -8.14 10.18 -5.72
CA ASP A 744 -7.64 11.55 -5.65
C ASP A 744 -6.94 11.96 -6.95
N SER A 745 -6.98 13.25 -7.24
CA SER A 745 -6.35 13.81 -8.44
C SER A 745 -4.87 14.08 -8.20
N TRP A 746 -4.07 13.81 -9.22
CA TRP A 746 -2.69 14.27 -9.32
C TRP A 746 -2.67 15.76 -9.64
N THR A 747 -1.80 16.50 -8.97
CA THR A 747 -1.66 17.95 -9.06
C THR A 747 -0.20 18.32 -8.79
N ALA A 748 0.22 19.50 -9.23
CA ALA A 748 1.58 19.98 -8.96
C ALA A 748 1.94 20.04 -7.47
N ASP A 749 0.96 20.13 -6.56
CA ASP A 749 1.19 20.22 -5.11
C ASP A 749 1.45 18.85 -4.45
N ASN A 750 1.03 17.75 -5.09
CA ASN A 750 1.14 16.38 -4.57
C ASN A 750 1.98 15.44 -5.45
N ASP A 751 2.76 16.01 -6.38
CA ASP A 751 3.54 15.28 -7.37
C ASP A 751 4.97 14.99 -6.88
N TYR A 752 5.08 14.04 -5.96
CA TYR A 752 6.33 13.61 -5.34
C TYR A 752 6.89 12.32 -5.94
N PHE A 753 6.11 11.57 -6.69
CA PHE A 753 6.47 10.23 -7.17
C PHE A 753 6.16 10.03 -8.64
N GLU A 754 7.09 9.42 -9.37
CA GLU A 754 6.80 8.83 -10.67
C GLU A 754 6.15 7.45 -10.47
N LEU A 755 5.01 7.22 -11.13
CA LEU A 755 4.33 5.94 -11.22
C LEU A 755 5.05 5.06 -12.26
N ILE A 756 5.45 3.86 -11.85
CA ILE A 756 6.16 2.93 -12.73
C ILE A 756 5.22 2.43 -13.82
N GLN A 757 5.57 2.75 -15.06
CA GLN A 757 5.14 2.01 -16.25
C GLN A 757 6.13 0.86 -16.48
N TRP A 758 5.63 -0.38 -16.45
CA TRP A 758 6.46 -1.58 -16.57
C TRP A 758 6.79 -1.87 -18.04
N ASP A 759 8.06 -2.11 -18.35
CA ASP A 759 8.52 -2.40 -19.72
C ASP A 759 8.09 -3.81 -20.15
N ALA A 760 8.08 -4.75 -19.20
CA ALA A 760 7.66 -6.12 -19.44
C ALA A 760 7.26 -6.85 -18.15
N VAL A 761 6.51 -7.94 -18.34
CA VAL A 761 6.23 -8.96 -17.32
C VAL A 761 6.83 -10.31 -17.68
N ASN A 762 7.13 -11.12 -16.68
CA ASN A 762 7.75 -12.42 -16.84
C ASN A 762 6.77 -13.43 -17.44
N PRO A 763 6.98 -13.88 -18.69
CA PRO A 763 6.06 -14.81 -19.35
C PRO A 763 6.14 -16.23 -18.77
N THR A 764 7.11 -16.51 -17.91
CA THR A 764 7.30 -17.83 -17.28
C THR A 764 6.56 -17.99 -15.97
N VAL A 765 6.03 -16.90 -15.40
CA VAL A 765 5.24 -16.92 -14.17
C VAL A 765 3.76 -17.08 -14.54
N PRO A 766 3.08 -18.14 -14.08
CA PRO A 766 1.68 -18.37 -14.41
C PRO A 766 0.77 -17.30 -13.78
N ASP A 767 -0.35 -17.02 -14.46
CA ASP A 767 -1.42 -16.14 -13.99
C ASP A 767 -1.01 -14.69 -13.64
N LEU A 768 0.18 -14.28 -14.10
CA LEU A 768 0.70 -12.91 -14.04
C LEU A 768 0.20 -12.09 -15.24
N ALA A 769 -0.23 -10.85 -15.02
CA ALA A 769 -0.64 -9.95 -16.10
C ALA A 769 -0.36 -8.48 -15.81
N LEU A 770 -0.09 -7.69 -16.85
CA LEU A 770 -0.19 -6.23 -16.80
C LEU A 770 -1.65 -5.83 -17.04
N ILE A 771 -2.21 -5.08 -16.09
CA ILE A 771 -3.52 -4.47 -16.23
C ILE A 771 -3.31 -3.04 -16.70
N THR A 772 -3.76 -2.77 -17.92
CA THR A 772 -3.55 -1.50 -18.60
C THR A 772 -4.80 -0.64 -18.49
N SER A 773 -4.59 0.68 -18.41
CA SER A 773 -5.66 1.67 -18.54
C SER A 773 -5.24 2.71 -19.59
N ILE A 774 -6.20 3.34 -20.25
CA ILE A 774 -5.93 4.34 -21.30
C ILE A 774 -5.08 5.49 -20.75
N GLU A 775 -5.37 5.95 -19.53
CA GLU A 775 -4.66 7.07 -18.91
C GLU A 775 -3.31 6.66 -18.32
N ARG A 776 -3.17 5.40 -17.86
CA ARG A 776 -1.97 4.90 -17.17
C ARG A 776 -1.65 3.49 -17.66
N PRO A 777 -1.16 3.34 -18.89
CA PRO A 777 -0.93 2.03 -19.47
C PRO A 777 0.19 1.30 -18.73
N ASP A 778 0.02 -0.01 -18.55
CA ASP A 778 1.04 -0.94 -18.05
C ASP A 778 1.61 -0.59 -16.67
N THR A 779 0.81 0.01 -15.80
CA THR A 779 1.24 0.45 -14.44
C THR A 779 0.86 -0.51 -13.32
N VAL A 780 -0.05 -1.46 -13.57
CA VAL A 780 -0.57 -2.39 -12.56
C VAL A 780 -0.18 -3.81 -12.89
N VAL A 781 0.51 -4.48 -11.97
CA VAL A 781 0.80 -5.92 -12.07
C VAL A 781 -0.24 -6.68 -11.25
N ARG A 782 -0.89 -7.66 -11.88
CA ARG A 782 -1.81 -8.60 -11.22
C ARG A 782 -1.15 -9.97 -11.07
N SER A 783 -1.16 -10.52 -9.87
CA SER A 783 -0.65 -11.87 -9.55
C SER A 783 -1.62 -12.66 -8.66
N SER A 784 -1.84 -13.94 -8.98
CA SER A 784 -2.69 -14.86 -8.22
C SER A 784 -1.90 -15.97 -7.50
N GLU A 785 -0.64 -15.71 -7.15
CA GLU A 785 0.24 -16.69 -6.50
C GLU A 785 -0.27 -17.08 -5.10
N ASN A 786 -0.86 -18.27 -4.98
CA ASN A 786 -1.47 -18.78 -3.74
C ASN A 786 -0.54 -18.74 -2.52
N ALA A 787 0.76 -18.95 -2.73
CA ALA A 787 1.76 -18.88 -1.65
C ALA A 787 1.89 -17.48 -1.03
N LEU A 788 1.31 -16.46 -1.69
CA LEU A 788 1.35 -15.04 -1.34
C LEU A 788 -0.05 -14.45 -1.16
N MET A 789 -1.09 -15.29 -0.99
CA MET A 789 -2.47 -14.86 -0.73
C MET A 789 -2.91 -15.05 0.73
N ALA A 790 -2.05 -15.64 1.57
CA ALA A 790 -2.39 -16.00 2.95
C ALA A 790 -2.34 -14.81 3.91
N ASP A 791 -3.04 -14.92 5.04
CA ASP A 791 -2.93 -13.95 6.14
C ASP A 791 -1.59 -14.08 6.89
N GLY A 792 -1.27 -13.07 7.70
CA GLY A 792 -0.09 -13.08 8.56
C GLY A 792 1.22 -12.67 7.87
N SER A 793 1.12 -11.93 6.77
CA SER A 793 2.30 -11.26 6.18
C SER A 793 2.75 -10.06 7.01
N THR A 794 4.02 -9.69 6.85
CA THR A 794 4.64 -8.46 7.39
C THR A 794 5.41 -7.74 6.27
N LEU A 795 6.09 -6.65 6.64
CA LEU A 795 7.00 -5.90 5.79
C LEU A 795 8.44 -6.23 6.15
N GLY A 796 9.38 -5.99 5.24
CA GLY A 796 10.80 -6.11 5.51
C GLY A 796 11.66 -5.32 4.56
N LEU A 797 12.94 -5.20 4.88
CA LEU A 797 13.97 -4.58 4.06
C LEU A 797 14.99 -5.63 3.69
N HIS A 798 15.37 -5.67 2.42
CA HIS A 798 16.27 -6.70 1.91
C HIS A 798 17.37 -6.12 1.04
N THR A 799 18.51 -6.81 1.02
CA THR A 799 19.51 -6.66 -0.02
C THR A 799 19.95 -8.02 -0.56
N PHE A 800 20.29 -8.05 -1.84
CA PHE A 800 20.98 -9.16 -2.47
C PHE A 800 22.27 -8.71 -3.17
N GLY A 801 23.21 -9.63 -3.29
CA GLY A 801 24.42 -9.45 -4.10
C GLY A 801 25.59 -8.80 -3.37
N ASN A 802 26.72 -8.70 -4.09
CA ASN A 802 28.01 -8.27 -3.54
C ASN A 802 28.05 -6.80 -3.10
N GLY A 803 27.17 -5.94 -3.65
CA GLY A 803 27.04 -4.54 -3.23
C GLY A 803 26.33 -4.33 -1.89
N SER A 804 25.76 -5.39 -1.28
CA SER A 804 24.94 -5.29 -0.05
C SER A 804 25.61 -4.54 1.10
N LEU A 805 26.93 -4.67 1.30
CA LEU A 805 27.64 -4.04 2.44
C LEU A 805 27.89 -2.54 2.25
N ASN A 806 27.61 -2.01 1.06
CA ASN A 806 27.69 -0.59 0.73
C ASN A 806 26.35 0.12 0.84
N LEU A 807 25.28 -0.60 1.18
CA LEU A 807 23.91 -0.09 1.20
C LEU A 807 23.45 0.30 2.61
N TYR A 808 22.54 1.26 2.64
CA TYR A 808 21.74 1.59 3.80
C TYR A 808 20.29 1.92 3.40
N PHE A 809 19.39 1.77 4.36
CA PHE A 809 18.01 2.22 4.25
C PHE A 809 17.78 3.44 5.13
N ASP A 810 16.90 4.32 4.70
CA ASP A 810 16.45 5.49 5.45
C ASP A 810 14.95 5.70 5.24
N ASP A 811 14.32 6.49 6.10
CA ASP A 811 12.92 6.91 6.03
C ASP A 811 11.95 5.81 5.58
N PHE A 812 11.93 4.67 6.30
CA PHE A 812 10.94 3.64 6.02
C PHE A 812 9.57 4.12 6.49
N ALA A 813 8.56 4.04 5.64
CA ALA A 813 7.21 4.41 6.03
C ALA A 813 6.16 3.44 5.51
N TYR A 814 5.08 3.33 6.28
CA TYR A 814 3.90 2.55 5.97
C TYR A 814 2.65 3.39 6.20
N GLN A 815 1.65 3.21 5.34
CA GLN A 815 0.30 3.69 5.62
C GLN A 815 -0.76 2.69 5.13
N SER A 816 -1.86 2.65 5.85
CA SER A 816 -3.07 1.96 5.42
C SER A 816 -4.30 2.68 5.96
N ILE A 817 -5.46 2.31 5.42
CA ILE A 817 -6.74 2.78 5.93
C ILE A 817 -7.39 1.56 6.56
N VAL A 818 -7.54 1.60 7.89
CA VAL A 818 -8.13 0.50 8.65
C VAL A 818 -9.49 0.91 9.18
N ASP A 819 -10.37 -0.07 9.31
CA ASP A 819 -11.60 0.10 10.06
C ASP A 819 -11.30 0.10 11.56
N GLN A 820 -11.44 1.28 12.18
CA GLN A 820 -11.42 1.38 13.62
C GLN A 820 -12.84 1.39 14.18
N PRO A 821 -13.13 0.57 15.20
CA PRO A 821 -14.39 0.69 15.91
C PRO A 821 -14.53 2.08 16.52
N VAL A 822 -15.69 2.71 16.36
CA VAL A 822 -15.99 3.98 17.02
C VAL A 822 -15.97 3.73 18.53
N ALA A 823 -15.05 4.40 19.22
CA ALA A 823 -14.79 4.18 20.64
C ALA A 823 -16.08 4.30 21.48
N VAL A 824 -16.38 3.24 22.22
CA VAL A 824 -17.45 3.21 23.22
C VAL A 824 -16.85 3.64 24.55
N SER A 825 -17.51 4.53 25.31
CA SER A 825 -17.03 4.95 26.64
C SER A 825 -16.68 3.73 27.51
N GLN A 826 -15.61 3.85 28.29
CA GLN A 826 -15.21 2.80 29.23
C GLN A 826 -16.38 2.40 30.14
N PRO A 827 -16.49 1.11 30.51
CA PRO A 827 -17.47 0.69 31.50
C PRO A 827 -17.29 1.56 32.75
N LEU A 828 -18.41 2.05 33.31
CA LEU A 828 -18.41 2.75 34.59
C LEU A 828 -17.68 1.87 35.61
N GLN A 829 -16.46 2.27 35.97
CA GLN A 829 -15.61 1.50 36.89
C GLN A 829 -16.32 1.39 38.24
N TYR A 830 -16.31 0.18 38.79
CA TYR A 830 -16.78 -0.17 40.13
C TYR A 830 -15.67 0.00 41.17
#